data_AF-A0A254T0V1-F1
#
_entry.id   AF-A0A254T0V1-F1
#
_cell.length_a   1.000
_cell.length_b   1.000
_cell.length_c   1.000
_cell.angle_alpha   90.00
_cell.angle_beta   90.00
_cell.angle_gamma   90.00
#
_symmetry.space_group_name_H-M   'P 1'
#
loop_
_entity.id
_entity.type
_entity.pdbx_description
1 polymer ?
#
loop_
_entity_poly.entity_id
_entity_poly.type
_entity_poly.pdbx_seq_one_letter_code
_entity_poly.pdbx_strand_id
1 'polypeptide(L)'
;MCDSYQYGFCFGVHCKHLLLSGGYLERDLQSIFQNREVCRFILRLDMKKKYLGARLLAPTLALIMLASCSDDNSSGSNNGDDVLPVPSTDIPTNPENPVGNDSTVDSGSEVLTPEEVANEPITEEDLKDDGTASVTTLTVDVSGVAELGLFAEGATVSLNGVDAKTMALSGAPLSATVSSNLGAYKVSGDIGTAVASVEVKGKYLNYTLDEPAATSGIKALSDLRERTKLNVNVLTRLEYDRVQYLVSEMGLSFTAAKTRAEKEVLAALGLKQDSTLFEDISLYDRNQAAANLLAATTIFLSDRTAEEIDASLAAVAADIASDGTWDDLTMKATLGDIAYSINVAYANSVLSEKNGNADIEYYSVWVDRFWATQYGLGNCGKSNQNEIKTNANPSSDKAASKFVCQDSMWAVATDILLAHIAATALFGECNSANEGAVKANAEGQYFTCRRSVWKSSTEADLLNLKVGEAKGACSSSNQGSIEQFESNYYICMSNSWQKTKNVPVDYSKGRAMNKRLGRGINMGNAWESTGNGATADCGWNNCIQDNYFKVVREAGFNSVRIPVRWNQDASNSSPYTLNSGRLSGVKADIDLALAQGLAVIVNFHHYTTLNDAAAKYASNKSAYEEEKKRFLGMWEQVAKEMNAYPDSLLVLEIFNEPHDMKQDQVNDIMMSAYEVIRKNAPGKTIMFESAGYSKFAQIKNLELPADGNIIVSGHYYESYAFTHQGHGYDCNNNLSQNVLNAIPNDFKSYVDSTSAYFPDINNGHVPMNMGEFGVSGQHGSSCGGSGVSDELRAKWTDAAIAAAEKYDMSWHYWGFVGVGGFEAYDKGAGQWYPELLQVFSKYISK
;
A
#
# COMPACT_ATOMS: atom_id res chain seq x y z
N MET A 1 9.90 1.24 50.35
CA MET A 1 11.18 0.67 49.86
C MET A 1 10.85 0.03 48.51
N CYS A 2 10.51 0.76 47.44
CA CYS A 2 11.03 2.06 46.96
C CYS A 2 12.52 2.01 46.62
N ASP A 3 13.05 2.46 45.47
CA ASP A 3 12.46 2.95 44.19
C ASP A 3 13.61 3.06 43.15
N SER A 4 13.45 3.11 41.82
CA SER A 4 12.29 2.94 40.91
C SER A 4 12.79 2.79 39.44
N TYR A 5 12.10 2.04 38.57
CA TYR A 5 12.28 2.08 37.10
C TYR A 5 10.92 1.96 36.39
N GLN A 6 10.51 3.02 35.69
CA GLN A 6 9.42 3.02 34.71
C GLN A 6 9.80 3.99 33.58
N TYR A 7 9.71 3.51 32.34
CA TYR A 7 9.07 4.21 31.21
C TYR A 7 8.99 3.21 30.04
N GLY A 8 7.91 2.42 30.02
CA GLY A 8 7.56 1.55 28.89
C GLY A 8 6.39 2.15 28.11
N PHE A 9 6.51 2.25 26.79
CA PHE A 9 5.39 2.58 25.91
C PHE A 9 4.63 1.30 25.54
N CYS A 10 3.38 1.19 25.98
CA CYS A 10 2.45 0.14 25.52
C CYS A 10 1.30 0.75 24.74
N PHE A 11 1.04 0.26 23.52
CA PHE A 11 -0.18 0.56 22.78
C PHE A 11 -0.94 -0.73 22.41
N GLY A 12 -1.92 -1.06 23.27
CA GLY A 12 -3.21 -1.67 22.93
C GLY A 12 -3.29 -2.91 22.03
N VAL A 13 -3.45 -4.07 22.66
CA VAL A 13 -4.27 -5.17 22.10
C VAL A 13 -5.45 -5.46 23.05
N HIS A 14 -6.56 -5.89 22.46
CA HIS A 14 -7.92 -6.09 22.98
C HIS A 14 -8.15 -6.35 24.48
N CYS A 15 -9.29 -5.87 24.97
CA CYS A 15 -10.05 -6.59 25.99
C CYS A 15 -11.58 -6.42 25.83
N LYS A 16 -12.30 -7.54 25.78
CA LYS A 16 -13.77 -7.63 25.75
C LYS A 16 -14.21 -8.27 27.08
N HIS A 17 -15.22 -7.70 27.74
CA HIS A 17 -15.79 -8.10 29.05
C HIS A 17 -14.89 -7.92 30.29
N LEU A 18 -15.25 -6.98 31.18
CA LEU A 18 -16.13 -7.27 32.33
C LEU A 18 -16.74 -5.99 32.92
N LEU A 19 -17.95 -6.10 33.46
CA LEU A 19 -18.61 -5.08 34.30
C LEU A 19 -18.51 -5.50 35.77
N LEU A 20 -18.32 -4.54 36.70
CA LEU A 20 -19.13 -4.32 37.93
C LEU A 20 -18.39 -3.47 39.00
N SER A 21 -19.13 -2.57 39.66
CA SER A 21 -18.80 -1.77 40.88
C SER A 21 -17.52 -0.89 40.85
N GLY A 22 -17.49 0.40 41.22
CA GLY A 22 -18.35 1.22 42.10
C GLY A 22 -17.65 1.43 43.47
N GLY A 23 -17.45 2.63 44.01
CA GLY A 23 -17.67 4.00 43.55
C GLY A 23 -17.29 5.04 44.64
N TYR A 24 -17.36 6.35 44.33
CA TYR A 24 -17.27 7.51 45.25
C TYR A 24 -15.89 7.79 45.94
N LEU A 25 -15.49 9.03 46.30
CA LEU A 25 -16.15 10.35 46.26
C LEU A 25 -15.08 11.49 46.06
N GLU A 26 -15.37 12.45 45.18
CA GLU A 26 -15.17 13.94 45.26
C GLU A 26 -14.05 14.58 46.14
N ARG A 27 -13.38 15.70 45.78
CA ARG A 27 -13.83 16.90 45.04
C ARG A 27 -12.65 17.79 44.55
N ASP A 28 -12.74 18.29 43.29
CA ASP A 28 -12.66 19.71 42.85
C ASP A 28 -11.44 20.61 43.18
N LEU A 29 -10.86 21.44 42.27
CA LEU A 29 -11.34 22.06 41.01
C LEU A 29 -10.20 22.43 40.00
N GLN A 30 -10.58 22.56 38.72
CA GLN A 30 -10.01 23.47 37.68
C GLN A 30 -8.57 23.28 37.14
N SER A 31 -8.38 22.33 36.23
CA SER A 31 -8.27 22.63 34.78
C SER A 31 -8.33 21.32 33.96
N ILE A 32 -8.36 21.39 32.62
CA ILE A 32 -8.47 20.24 31.69
C ILE A 32 -9.89 19.62 31.62
N PHE A 33 -10.83 20.39 31.05
CA PHE A 33 -11.95 19.84 30.29
C PHE A 33 -11.95 20.48 28.90
N GLN A 34 -11.38 19.80 27.90
CA GLN A 34 -11.76 19.83 26.48
C GLN A 34 -10.80 18.94 25.67
N ASN A 35 -11.25 17.72 25.33
CA ASN A 35 -11.05 17.03 24.04
C ASN A 35 -11.39 15.53 24.15
N ARG A 36 -12.69 15.22 24.01
CA ARG A 36 -13.17 13.85 23.69
C ARG A 36 -13.65 13.72 22.23
N GLU A 37 -13.11 14.56 21.35
CA GLU A 37 -13.39 14.58 19.91
C GLU A 37 -12.28 13.95 19.04
N VAL A 38 -11.04 13.82 19.55
CA VAL A 38 -9.86 13.53 18.71
C VAL A 38 -9.87 12.11 18.10
N CYS A 39 -10.34 11.09 18.83
CA CYS A 39 -10.44 9.73 18.27
C CYS A 39 -11.61 9.51 17.30
N ARG A 40 -12.58 10.44 17.22
CA ARG A 40 -13.58 10.48 16.12
C ARG A 40 -13.11 11.33 14.94
N PHE A 41 -12.09 12.17 15.14
CA PHE A 41 -11.53 13.02 14.09
C PHE A 41 -10.57 12.28 13.17
N ILE A 42 -9.77 11.33 13.69
CA ILE A 42 -8.76 10.62 12.89
C ILE A 42 -9.38 9.69 11.83
N LEU A 43 -10.48 9.00 12.13
CA LEU A 43 -11.23 8.21 11.13
C LEU A 43 -12.12 9.06 10.20
N ARG A 44 -12.40 10.33 10.55
CA ARG A 44 -13.15 11.27 9.69
C ARG A 44 -12.27 12.16 8.82
N LEU A 45 -10.97 12.23 9.09
CA LEU A 45 -10.04 13.09 8.34
C LEU A 45 -9.59 12.51 7.00
N ASP A 46 -9.60 11.19 6.82
CA ASP A 46 -9.15 10.60 5.54
C ASP A 46 -10.21 10.67 4.42
N MET A 47 -11.47 10.96 4.78
CA MET A 47 -12.58 11.20 3.83
C MET A 47 -12.83 12.70 3.53
N LYS A 48 -12.02 13.63 4.06
CA LYS A 48 -12.12 15.07 3.74
C LYS A 48 -10.84 15.68 3.15
N LYS A 49 -10.01 14.86 2.50
CA LYS A 49 -9.07 15.39 1.49
C LYS A 49 -9.85 15.73 0.23
N LYS A 50 -9.62 16.92 -0.32
CA LYS A 50 -9.90 17.21 -1.74
C LYS A 50 -9.04 16.28 -2.59
N TYR A 51 -9.57 15.12 -2.96
CA TYR A 51 -8.87 14.21 -3.86
C TYR A 51 -8.92 14.79 -5.27
N LEU A 52 -7.74 15.16 -5.78
CA LEU A 52 -7.49 15.20 -7.21
C LEU A 52 -7.59 13.74 -7.69
N GLY A 53 -8.77 13.36 -8.18
CA GLY A 53 -9.07 11.99 -8.61
C GLY A 53 -8.30 11.64 -9.88
N ALA A 54 -7.07 11.14 -9.72
CA ALA A 54 -6.27 10.57 -10.79
C ALA A 54 -6.53 9.07 -10.88
N ARG A 55 -7.43 8.65 -11.80
CA ARG A 55 -7.44 7.25 -12.28
C ARG A 55 -6.07 6.97 -12.91
N LEU A 56 -5.23 6.22 -12.22
CA LEU A 56 -4.03 5.62 -12.79
C LEU A 56 -4.46 4.37 -13.57
N LEU A 57 -4.38 4.45 -14.91
CA LEU A 57 -4.51 3.27 -15.77
C LEU A 57 -3.39 2.30 -15.43
N ALA A 58 -3.74 1.13 -14.89
CA ALA A 58 -2.84 -0.02 -14.87
C ALA A 58 -2.92 -0.70 -16.24
N PRO A 59 -1.80 -0.85 -16.98
CA PRO A 59 -1.83 -1.54 -18.26
C PRO A 59 -2.13 -3.02 -18.07
N THR A 60 -3.03 -3.54 -18.89
CA THR A 60 -3.49 -4.93 -18.86
C THR A 60 -2.38 -5.89 -19.27
N LEU A 61 -1.91 -6.70 -18.31
CA LEU A 61 -1.10 -7.89 -18.57
C LEU A 61 -1.78 -9.13 -17.96
N ALA A 62 -2.92 -9.51 -18.55
CA ALA A 62 -3.72 -10.65 -18.11
C ALA A 62 -4.31 -11.41 -19.32
N LEU A 63 -3.46 -12.09 -20.08
CA LEU A 63 -3.82 -13.29 -20.84
C LEU A 63 -2.53 -14.07 -21.18
N ILE A 64 -2.65 -15.40 -21.33
CA ILE A 64 -1.55 -16.37 -21.51
C ILE A 64 -0.76 -16.67 -20.21
N MET A 65 -1.31 -17.57 -19.38
CA MET A 65 -0.57 -18.65 -18.68
C MET A 65 -1.58 -19.54 -17.92
N LEU A 66 -2.28 -20.43 -18.65
CA LEU A 66 -2.99 -21.57 -18.06
C LEU A 66 -2.81 -22.81 -18.94
N ALA A 67 -1.82 -23.63 -18.58
CA ALA A 67 -1.69 -25.01 -19.05
C ALA A 67 -0.88 -25.82 -18.02
N SER A 68 -1.45 -26.94 -17.55
CA SER A 68 -0.86 -27.96 -16.63
C SER A 68 -0.35 -27.45 -15.27
N CYS A 69 -0.76 -28.01 -14.13
CA CYS A 69 -0.89 -29.45 -13.87
C CYS A 69 -2.14 -29.84 -13.07
N SER A 70 -2.62 -31.05 -13.37
CA SER A 70 -3.39 -31.90 -12.46
C SER A 70 -2.50 -32.35 -11.30
N ASP A 71 -3.06 -32.48 -10.08
CA ASP A 71 -3.21 -33.80 -9.45
C ASP A 71 -3.98 -33.76 -8.13
N ASP A 72 -4.64 -34.87 -7.83
CA ASP A 72 -5.57 -35.05 -6.72
C ASP A 72 -4.90 -34.99 -5.33
N ASN A 73 -5.60 -34.42 -4.34
CA ASN A 73 -6.10 -35.29 -3.27
C ASN A 73 -7.24 -34.70 -2.41
N SER A 74 -8.02 -35.62 -1.86
CA SER A 74 -9.19 -35.37 -1.00
C SER A 74 -8.81 -35.29 0.48
N SER A 75 -9.41 -34.34 1.21
CA SER A 75 -9.86 -34.56 2.58
C SER A 75 -10.96 -33.55 2.94
N GLY A 76 -12.20 -34.01 3.11
CA GLY A 76 -13.34 -33.13 3.41
C GLY A 76 -13.56 -32.89 4.91
N SER A 77 -14.37 -31.87 5.21
CA SER A 77 -15.12 -31.74 6.46
C SER A 77 -16.42 -30.98 6.20
N ASN A 78 -17.56 -31.57 6.57
CA ASN A 78 -18.87 -30.94 6.45
C ASN A 78 -19.00 -29.76 7.43
N ASN A 79 -19.85 -28.77 7.10
CA ASN A 79 -20.93 -28.26 7.96
C ASN A 79 -21.73 -27.13 7.29
N GLY A 80 -23.07 -27.26 7.27
CA GLY A 80 -24.02 -26.13 7.21
C GLY A 80 -24.48 -25.69 5.83
N ASP A 81 -25.56 -26.30 5.32
CA ASP A 81 -26.27 -25.86 4.12
C ASP A 81 -27.18 -24.65 4.41
N ASP A 82 -26.91 -23.50 3.76
CA ASP A 82 -27.95 -22.50 3.46
C ASP A 82 -28.46 -22.79 2.05
N VAL A 83 -29.76 -23.09 1.92
CA VAL A 83 -30.33 -23.70 0.70
C VAL A 83 -30.62 -22.64 -0.37
N LEU A 84 -29.82 -22.64 -1.44
CA LEU A 84 -30.12 -21.93 -2.68
C LEU A 84 -31.24 -22.65 -3.48
N PRO A 85 -32.11 -21.92 -4.21
CA PRO A 85 -33.03 -22.52 -5.16
C PRO A 85 -32.27 -23.13 -6.35
N VAL A 86 -32.43 -24.43 -6.58
CA VAL A 86 -31.79 -25.15 -7.68
C VAL A 86 -32.49 -24.83 -9.02
N PRO A 87 -31.78 -24.44 -10.10
CA PRO A 87 -32.36 -24.31 -11.43
C PRO A 87 -32.80 -25.67 -11.98
N SER A 88 -34.02 -25.75 -12.52
CA SER A 88 -34.56 -26.99 -13.09
C SER A 88 -33.83 -27.39 -14.38
N THR A 89 -33.17 -28.55 -14.37
CA THR A 89 -32.59 -29.17 -15.57
C THR A 89 -33.63 -30.02 -16.30
N ASP A 90 -34.27 -29.46 -17.33
CA ASP A 90 -35.00 -30.24 -18.34
C ASP A 90 -34.93 -29.52 -19.70
N ILE A 91 -34.11 -30.05 -20.62
CA ILE A 91 -34.04 -29.64 -22.02
C ILE A 91 -34.46 -30.84 -22.89
N PRO A 92 -35.58 -30.78 -23.63
CA PRO A 92 -35.92 -31.79 -24.61
C PRO A 92 -34.98 -31.73 -25.82
N THR A 93 -34.36 -32.85 -26.18
CA THR A 93 -33.47 -32.95 -27.34
C THR A 93 -34.23 -33.14 -28.65
N ASN A 94 -33.92 -32.36 -29.69
CA ASN A 94 -33.71 -32.92 -31.03
C ASN A 94 -32.85 -31.98 -31.92
N PRO A 95 -32.11 -32.49 -32.93
CA PRO A 95 -31.07 -31.74 -33.64
C PRO A 95 -31.47 -31.27 -35.05
N GLU A 96 -30.82 -30.22 -35.56
CA GLU A 96 -30.23 -30.21 -36.91
C GLU A 96 -29.21 -29.05 -37.11
N ASN A 97 -28.19 -29.35 -37.91
CA ASN A 97 -26.96 -28.62 -38.29
C ASN A 97 -27.11 -27.19 -38.87
N PRO A 98 -25.98 -26.44 -39.16
CA PRO A 98 -24.57 -26.68 -38.84
C PRO A 98 -23.77 -25.47 -38.27
N VAL A 99 -22.52 -25.72 -37.90
CA VAL A 99 -21.50 -24.73 -37.48
C VAL A 99 -21.20 -23.69 -38.58
N GLY A 100 -21.28 -22.40 -38.22
CA GLY A 100 -20.69 -21.28 -38.95
C GLY A 100 -19.72 -20.52 -38.05
N ASN A 101 -18.44 -20.52 -38.40
CA ASN A 101 -17.38 -19.84 -37.64
C ASN A 101 -17.22 -18.41 -38.15
N ASP A 102 -17.76 -17.42 -37.43
CA ASP A 102 -17.46 -16.00 -37.70
C ASP A 102 -17.12 -15.25 -36.41
N SER A 103 -15.83 -15.01 -36.22
CA SER A 103 -15.26 -14.31 -35.06
C SER A 103 -15.13 -12.82 -35.35
N THR A 104 -16.25 -12.14 -35.59
CA THR A 104 -16.34 -10.68 -35.57
C THR A 104 -17.52 -10.24 -34.71
N VAL A 105 -17.27 -10.01 -33.42
CA VAL A 105 -18.22 -9.26 -32.59
C VAL A 105 -18.11 -7.81 -33.03
N ASP A 106 -19.02 -7.41 -33.92
CA ASP A 106 -19.23 -6.01 -34.27
C ASP A 106 -19.64 -5.24 -33.01
N SER A 107 -18.92 -4.16 -32.70
CA SER A 107 -19.15 -3.34 -31.52
C SER A 107 -20.25 -2.28 -31.72
N GLY A 108 -21.13 -2.49 -32.71
CA GLY A 108 -22.29 -1.66 -33.02
C GLY A 108 -23.60 -2.26 -32.49
N SER A 109 -24.03 -1.82 -31.31
CA SER A 109 -25.41 -1.97 -30.83
C SER A 109 -25.79 -0.68 -30.11
N GLU A 110 -26.87 -0.05 -30.56
CA GLU A 110 -27.13 1.37 -30.35
C GLU A 110 -27.54 1.68 -28.90
N VAL A 111 -26.82 2.62 -28.28
CA VAL A 111 -27.36 3.37 -27.13
C VAL A 111 -28.10 4.56 -27.73
N LEU A 112 -29.42 4.45 -27.78
CA LEU A 112 -30.31 5.53 -28.18
C LEU A 112 -30.25 6.66 -27.13
N THR A 113 -30.27 7.90 -27.59
CA THR A 113 -30.36 9.06 -26.71
C THR A 113 -31.77 9.17 -26.09
N PRO A 114 -31.93 9.82 -24.93
CA PRO A 114 -33.26 10.04 -24.33
C PRO A 114 -34.24 10.69 -25.28
N GLU A 115 -33.78 11.68 -26.06
CA GLU A 115 -34.59 12.39 -27.05
C GLU A 115 -35.05 11.48 -28.21
N GLU A 116 -34.22 10.53 -28.66
CA GLU A 116 -34.60 9.60 -29.74
C GLU A 116 -35.69 8.62 -29.28
N VAL A 117 -35.62 8.13 -28.04
CA VAL A 117 -36.60 7.17 -27.49
C VAL A 117 -37.91 7.87 -27.09
N ALA A 118 -37.82 8.98 -26.34
CA ALA A 118 -39.01 9.68 -25.86
C ALA A 118 -39.90 10.23 -26.99
N ASN A 119 -39.31 10.52 -28.16
CA ASN A 119 -40.02 10.98 -29.36
C ASN A 119 -40.51 9.83 -30.27
N GLU A 120 -40.38 8.54 -29.90
CA GLU A 120 -40.97 7.43 -30.68
C GLU A 120 -42.51 7.65 -30.81
N PRO A 121 -43.09 7.61 -32.03
CA PRO A 121 -44.52 7.88 -32.21
C PRO A 121 -45.38 6.71 -31.71
N ILE A 122 -46.46 7.01 -30.99
CA ILE A 122 -47.47 6.03 -30.58
C ILE A 122 -48.21 5.52 -31.83
N THR A 123 -48.27 4.20 -32.01
CA THR A 123 -48.91 3.54 -33.15
C THR A 123 -50.31 3.03 -32.82
N GLU A 124 -51.08 2.63 -33.85
CA GLU A 124 -52.40 2.02 -33.64
C GLU A 124 -52.33 0.65 -32.92
N GLU A 125 -51.20 -0.05 -32.99
CA GLU A 125 -51.01 -1.34 -32.30
C GLU A 125 -50.70 -1.13 -30.81
N ASP A 126 -50.03 -0.04 -30.43
CA ASP A 126 -49.73 0.27 -29.01
C ASP A 126 -51.01 0.56 -28.19
N LEU A 127 -52.04 1.11 -28.84
CA LEU A 127 -53.35 1.49 -28.28
C LEU A 127 -54.36 0.33 -28.21
N LYS A 128 -53.98 -0.85 -28.71
CA LYS A 128 -54.89 -2.00 -28.88
C LYS A 128 -54.94 -2.84 -27.60
N ASP A 129 -56.15 -3.19 -27.16
CA ASP A 129 -56.37 -3.99 -25.95
C ASP A 129 -55.60 -5.32 -26.00
N ASP A 130 -54.62 -5.49 -25.11
CA ASP A 130 -53.80 -6.69 -24.93
C ASP A 130 -54.50 -7.78 -24.09
N GLY A 131 -55.77 -7.54 -23.72
CA GLY A 131 -56.63 -8.43 -22.96
C GLY A 131 -56.44 -8.35 -21.45
N THR A 132 -55.50 -7.55 -20.93
CA THR A 132 -55.30 -7.37 -19.48
C THR A 132 -56.55 -6.82 -18.80
N ALA A 133 -57.23 -5.87 -19.45
CA ALA A 133 -58.44 -5.23 -18.92
C ALA A 133 -59.71 -6.10 -18.94
N SER A 134 -59.64 -7.34 -19.48
CA SER A 134 -60.76 -8.27 -19.54
C SER A 134 -60.78 -9.31 -18.40
N VAL A 135 -59.74 -9.38 -17.58
CA VAL A 135 -59.62 -10.33 -16.47
C VAL A 135 -60.27 -9.78 -15.20
N THR A 136 -61.21 -10.54 -14.64
CA THR A 136 -61.98 -10.16 -13.43
C THR A 136 -61.66 -11.00 -12.19
N THR A 137 -60.95 -12.12 -12.37
CA THR A 137 -60.42 -13.00 -11.30
C THR A 137 -59.19 -13.73 -11.82
N LEU A 138 -58.10 -13.72 -11.04
CA LEU A 138 -56.86 -14.45 -11.34
C LEU A 138 -56.27 -14.98 -10.02
N THR A 139 -56.04 -16.30 -9.95
CA THR A 139 -55.25 -16.90 -8.88
C THR A 139 -53.78 -16.78 -9.23
N VAL A 140 -53.00 -16.10 -8.39
CA VAL A 140 -51.56 -15.88 -8.58
C VAL A 140 -50.74 -16.76 -7.66
N ASP A 141 -49.60 -17.25 -8.15
CA ASP A 141 -48.56 -17.91 -7.36
C ASP A 141 -47.18 -17.46 -7.84
N VAL A 142 -46.73 -16.30 -7.35
CA VAL A 142 -45.53 -15.61 -7.85
C VAL A 142 -44.41 -15.60 -6.82
N SER A 143 -43.18 -15.75 -7.31
CA SER A 143 -41.95 -15.73 -6.52
C SER A 143 -40.93 -14.80 -7.16
N GLY A 144 -39.98 -14.30 -6.38
CA GLY A 144 -38.92 -13.44 -6.94
C GLY A 144 -38.01 -12.88 -5.86
N VAL A 145 -37.21 -11.90 -6.24
CA VAL A 145 -36.25 -11.21 -5.35
C VAL A 145 -36.50 -9.71 -5.30
N ALA A 146 -36.27 -9.13 -4.12
CA ALA A 146 -36.33 -7.69 -3.88
C ALA A 146 -34.90 -7.12 -3.81
N GLU A 147 -34.60 -6.12 -4.65
CA GLU A 147 -33.23 -5.70 -4.96
C GLU A 147 -33.10 -4.16 -5.10
N LEU A 148 -33.19 -3.45 -3.97
CA LEU A 148 -32.59 -2.10 -3.79
C LEU A 148 -31.17 -2.21 -3.21
N GLY A 149 -31.00 -3.21 -2.34
CA GLY A 149 -29.78 -3.88 -1.96
C GLY A 149 -30.20 -5.30 -1.57
N LEU A 150 -29.43 -6.00 -0.75
CA LEU A 150 -29.85 -7.34 -0.31
C LEU A 150 -30.93 -7.20 0.77
N PHE A 151 -32.21 -7.34 0.42
CA PHE A 151 -33.32 -7.22 1.38
C PHE A 151 -33.22 -8.28 2.48
N ALA A 152 -33.39 -7.85 3.72
CA ALA A 152 -33.30 -8.71 4.89
C ALA A 152 -34.58 -9.54 5.08
N GLU A 153 -34.42 -10.71 5.70
CA GLU A 153 -35.53 -11.57 6.09
C GLU A 153 -36.54 -10.82 6.96
N GLY A 154 -37.84 -11.01 6.70
CA GLY A 154 -38.92 -10.35 7.41
C GLY A 154 -39.28 -8.95 6.89
N ALA A 155 -38.63 -8.43 5.84
CA ALA A 155 -39.13 -7.29 5.10
C ALA A 155 -40.53 -7.59 4.50
N THR A 156 -41.43 -6.61 4.46
CA THR A 156 -42.85 -6.81 4.10
C THR A 156 -43.05 -6.71 2.59
N VAL A 157 -43.82 -7.64 2.02
CA VAL A 157 -44.23 -7.67 0.62
C VAL A 157 -45.75 -7.51 0.54
N SER A 158 -46.23 -6.61 -0.32
CA SER A 158 -47.65 -6.32 -0.54
C SER A 158 -47.98 -6.35 -2.03
N LEU A 159 -48.85 -7.27 -2.46
CA LEU A 159 -49.32 -7.40 -3.85
C LEU A 159 -50.78 -6.95 -3.93
N ASN A 160 -51.05 -5.97 -4.79
CA ASN A 160 -52.38 -5.41 -5.01
C ASN A 160 -52.78 -5.62 -6.48
N GLY A 161 -54.04 -5.95 -6.74
CA GLY A 161 -54.56 -5.89 -8.10
C GLY A 161 -54.55 -4.44 -8.62
N VAL A 162 -54.41 -4.25 -9.92
CA VAL A 162 -54.39 -2.95 -10.58
C VAL A 162 -55.36 -2.98 -11.76
N ASP A 163 -56.26 -2.01 -11.82
CA ASP A 163 -57.15 -1.82 -12.96
C ASP A 163 -56.32 -1.38 -14.18
N ALA A 164 -56.28 -2.22 -15.22
CA ALA A 164 -55.39 -2.04 -16.37
C ALA A 164 -55.77 -0.91 -17.35
N LYS A 165 -56.68 0.00 -16.95
CA LYS A 165 -57.05 1.21 -17.72
C LYS A 165 -56.89 2.49 -16.91
N THR A 166 -57.24 2.45 -15.63
CA THR A 166 -57.16 3.59 -14.71
C THR A 166 -55.91 3.57 -13.83
N MET A 167 -55.19 2.44 -13.80
CA MET A 167 -54.00 2.19 -12.97
C MET A 167 -54.24 2.35 -11.46
N ALA A 168 -55.52 2.34 -11.04
CA ALA A 168 -55.93 2.37 -9.64
C ALA A 168 -55.75 1.00 -8.97
N LEU A 169 -55.37 1.00 -7.69
CA LEU A 169 -55.31 -0.21 -6.88
C LEU A 169 -56.72 -0.80 -6.65
N SER A 170 -56.83 -2.12 -6.73
CA SER A 170 -58.07 -2.88 -6.65
C SER A 170 -57.96 -4.03 -5.64
N GLY A 171 -59.03 -4.23 -4.86
CA GLY A 171 -59.12 -5.26 -3.84
C GLY A 171 -58.36 -4.94 -2.54
N ALA A 172 -58.14 -5.98 -1.73
CA ALA A 172 -57.27 -5.92 -0.55
C ALA A 172 -55.90 -6.54 -0.90
N PRO A 173 -54.79 -6.02 -0.34
CA PRO A 173 -53.46 -6.55 -0.62
C PRO A 173 -53.29 -8.00 -0.15
N LEU A 174 -52.74 -8.85 -1.02
CA LEU A 174 -52.09 -10.09 -0.58
C LEU A 174 -50.77 -9.70 0.10
N SER A 175 -50.54 -10.22 1.31
CA SER A 175 -49.37 -9.86 2.13
C SER A 175 -48.46 -11.07 2.33
N ALA A 176 -47.16 -10.86 2.21
CA ALA A 176 -46.11 -11.84 2.51
C ALA A 176 -44.89 -11.15 3.12
N THR A 177 -43.82 -11.91 3.33
CA THR A 177 -42.52 -11.40 3.76
C THR A 177 -41.39 -11.96 2.91
N VAL A 178 -40.30 -11.21 2.82
CA VAL A 178 -39.01 -11.70 2.35
C VAL A 178 -38.54 -12.85 3.25
N SER A 179 -38.19 -13.98 2.64
CA SER A 179 -37.88 -15.27 3.27
C SER A 179 -36.38 -15.60 3.33
N SER A 180 -35.51 -14.70 2.89
CA SER A 180 -34.05 -14.85 3.03
C SER A 180 -33.37 -13.47 3.05
N ASN A 181 -32.14 -13.40 3.56
CA ASN A 181 -31.32 -12.18 3.53
C ASN A 181 -30.76 -11.83 2.13
N LEU A 182 -31.25 -12.50 1.08
CA LEU A 182 -30.96 -12.26 -0.34
C LEU A 182 -32.17 -11.64 -1.07
N GLY A 183 -33.21 -11.22 -0.33
CA GLY A 183 -34.41 -10.58 -0.87
C GLY A 183 -35.47 -11.52 -1.45
N ALA A 184 -35.29 -12.84 -1.38
CA ALA A 184 -36.25 -13.81 -1.95
C ALA A 184 -37.62 -13.74 -1.26
N TYR A 185 -38.71 -13.86 -2.02
CA TYR A 185 -40.07 -13.86 -1.50
C TYR A 185 -41.03 -14.72 -2.35
N LYS A 186 -42.21 -15.02 -1.79
CA LYS A 186 -43.32 -15.66 -2.51
C LYS A 186 -44.68 -15.10 -2.06
N VAL A 187 -45.57 -14.83 -3.00
CA VAL A 187 -46.95 -14.37 -2.77
C VAL A 187 -47.93 -15.25 -3.55
N SER A 188 -48.99 -15.71 -2.88
CA SER A 188 -50.03 -16.56 -3.47
C SER A 188 -51.42 -16.11 -3.02
N GLY A 189 -52.41 -16.16 -3.91
CA GLY A 189 -53.81 -15.82 -3.60
C GLY A 189 -54.61 -15.35 -4.81
N ASP A 190 -55.85 -14.92 -4.61
CA ASP A 190 -56.71 -14.43 -5.68
C ASP A 190 -56.70 -12.89 -5.77
N ILE A 191 -56.58 -12.36 -6.99
CA ILE A 191 -56.75 -10.93 -7.31
C ILE A 191 -57.85 -10.75 -8.37
N GLY A 192 -58.42 -9.54 -8.43
CA GLY A 192 -59.55 -9.22 -9.33
C GLY A 192 -59.15 -8.73 -10.73
N THR A 193 -57.88 -8.82 -11.10
CA THR A 193 -57.29 -8.15 -12.28
C THR A 193 -56.14 -8.97 -12.88
N ALA A 194 -55.78 -8.72 -14.14
CA ALA A 194 -54.57 -9.30 -14.76
C ALA A 194 -53.29 -8.65 -14.22
N VAL A 195 -53.28 -7.31 -14.15
CA VAL A 195 -52.13 -6.52 -13.72
C VAL A 195 -52.12 -6.43 -12.19
N ALA A 196 -50.93 -6.45 -11.61
CA ALA A 196 -50.70 -6.23 -10.19
C ALA A 196 -49.53 -5.26 -9.94
N SER A 197 -49.61 -4.58 -8.79
CA SER A 197 -48.53 -3.79 -8.19
C SER A 197 -47.97 -4.56 -7.00
N VAL A 198 -46.67 -4.82 -6.98
CA VAL A 198 -45.97 -5.33 -5.80
C VAL A 198 -45.13 -4.22 -5.19
N GLU A 199 -45.23 -4.08 -3.87
CA GLU A 199 -44.46 -3.12 -3.08
C GLU A 199 -43.70 -3.86 -1.97
N VAL A 200 -42.39 -3.62 -1.85
CA VAL A 200 -41.51 -4.22 -0.84
C VAL A 200 -40.92 -3.15 0.06
N LYS A 201 -41.06 -3.30 1.38
CA LYS A 201 -40.60 -2.33 2.42
C LYS A 201 -39.84 -3.02 3.52
N GLY A 202 -38.89 -2.31 4.11
CA GLY A 202 -38.15 -2.79 5.28
C GLY A 202 -36.65 -2.61 5.13
N LYS A 203 -35.90 -3.47 5.82
CA LYS A 203 -34.44 -3.39 5.88
C LYS A 203 -33.77 -4.09 4.70
N TYR A 204 -32.63 -3.57 4.28
CA TYR A 204 -31.74 -4.17 3.30
C TYR A 204 -30.27 -3.86 3.64
N LEU A 205 -29.34 -4.65 3.13
CA LEU A 205 -27.91 -4.36 3.21
C LEU A 205 -27.52 -3.42 2.05
N ASN A 206 -26.98 -2.24 2.36
CA ASN A 206 -26.29 -1.43 1.37
C ASN A 206 -24.88 -2.00 1.17
N TYR A 207 -24.71 -2.86 0.16
CA TYR A 207 -23.46 -3.53 -0.14
C TYR A 207 -22.32 -2.59 -0.58
N THR A 208 -22.61 -1.32 -0.88
CA THR A 208 -21.56 -0.32 -1.21
C THR A 208 -20.88 0.26 0.04
N LEU A 209 -21.56 0.19 1.19
CA LEU A 209 -21.08 0.65 2.49
C LEU A 209 -20.87 -0.48 3.51
N ASP A 210 -21.36 -1.70 3.21
CA ASP A 210 -21.48 -2.86 4.11
C ASP A 210 -22.28 -2.55 5.41
N GLU A 211 -23.31 -1.70 5.29
CA GLU A 211 -24.13 -1.21 6.41
C GLU A 211 -25.63 -1.47 6.16
N PRO A 212 -26.43 -1.77 7.20
CA PRO A 212 -27.87 -1.98 7.06
C PRO A 212 -28.62 -0.65 6.91
N ALA A 213 -29.47 -0.58 5.88
CA ALA A 213 -30.37 0.52 5.57
C ALA A 213 -31.83 0.06 5.63
N ALA A 214 -32.77 0.98 5.41
CA ALA A 214 -34.20 0.67 5.29
C ALA A 214 -34.89 1.60 4.29
N THR A 215 -35.80 1.09 3.47
CA THR A 215 -36.56 1.87 2.49
C THR A 215 -38.04 1.93 2.83
N SER A 216 -38.65 3.07 2.52
CA SER A 216 -40.10 3.31 2.57
C SER A 216 -40.87 2.56 1.47
N GLY A 217 -40.19 2.11 0.42
CA GLY A 217 -40.69 1.08 -0.49
C GLY A 217 -40.19 1.17 -1.93
N ILE A 218 -39.78 0.03 -2.50
CA ILE A 218 -39.63 -0.15 -3.95
C ILE A 218 -40.85 -0.87 -4.52
N LYS A 219 -41.13 -0.67 -5.81
CA LYS A 219 -42.33 -1.17 -6.48
C LYS A 219 -42.05 -1.76 -7.86
N ALA A 220 -42.95 -2.62 -8.33
CA ALA A 220 -43.02 -3.11 -9.69
C ALA A 220 -44.49 -3.21 -10.15
N LEU A 221 -44.74 -3.02 -11.45
CA LEU A 221 -46.02 -3.29 -12.10
C LEU A 221 -45.84 -4.43 -13.10
N SER A 222 -46.74 -5.41 -13.12
CA SER A 222 -46.66 -6.46 -14.15
C SER A 222 -48.00 -7.18 -14.41
N ASP A 223 -48.14 -7.75 -15.60
CA ASP A 223 -49.26 -8.60 -16.02
C ASP A 223 -49.03 -10.05 -15.58
N LEU A 224 -49.85 -10.53 -14.64
CA LEU A 224 -49.65 -11.82 -13.98
C LEU A 224 -50.28 -13.02 -14.69
N ARG A 225 -50.92 -12.85 -15.85
CA ARG A 225 -51.67 -13.93 -16.54
C ARG A 225 -50.86 -15.21 -16.78
N GLU A 226 -49.59 -15.06 -17.17
CA GLU A 226 -48.73 -16.17 -17.63
C GLU A 226 -47.38 -16.25 -16.87
N ARG A 227 -47.23 -15.59 -15.70
CA ARG A 227 -45.94 -15.53 -14.98
C ARG A 227 -45.98 -16.14 -13.58
N THR A 228 -44.88 -16.80 -13.22
CA THR A 228 -44.60 -17.34 -11.88
C THR A 228 -43.40 -16.65 -11.20
N LYS A 229 -42.70 -15.78 -11.94
CA LYS A 229 -41.59 -14.95 -11.47
C LYS A 229 -41.95 -13.48 -11.51
N LEU A 230 -41.47 -12.72 -10.53
CA LEU A 230 -41.67 -11.28 -10.41
C LEU A 230 -40.63 -10.70 -9.46
N ASN A 231 -39.60 -10.02 -9.98
CA ASN A 231 -38.63 -9.31 -9.16
C ASN A 231 -39.07 -7.86 -8.93
N VAL A 232 -38.55 -7.24 -7.86
CA VAL A 232 -38.81 -5.83 -7.54
C VAL A 232 -37.46 -5.18 -7.27
N ASN A 233 -37.04 -4.24 -8.11
CA ASN A 233 -35.68 -3.73 -8.09
C ASN A 233 -35.63 -2.20 -8.36
N VAL A 234 -34.43 -1.64 -8.45
CA VAL A 234 -34.23 -0.22 -8.72
C VAL A 234 -34.86 0.22 -10.05
N LEU A 235 -34.72 -0.59 -11.10
CA LEU A 235 -35.26 -0.27 -12.43
C LEU A 235 -36.79 -0.32 -12.44
N THR A 236 -37.41 -1.36 -11.84
CA THR A 236 -38.88 -1.44 -11.72
C THR A 236 -39.47 -0.27 -10.92
N ARG A 237 -38.73 0.28 -9.94
CA ARG A 237 -39.16 1.48 -9.21
C ARG A 237 -39.14 2.72 -10.09
N LEU A 238 -38.17 2.88 -11.00
CA LEU A 238 -38.04 4.07 -11.84
C LEU A 238 -39.08 4.13 -12.95
N GLU A 239 -39.43 3.00 -13.58
CA GLU A 239 -40.49 2.94 -14.59
C GLU A 239 -41.91 3.11 -14.02
N TYR A 240 -42.12 2.82 -12.73
CA TYR A 240 -43.46 2.54 -12.17
C TYR A 240 -44.47 3.65 -12.48
N ASP A 241 -44.10 4.89 -12.20
CA ASP A 241 -44.97 6.05 -12.37
C ASP A 241 -45.15 6.41 -13.87
N ARG A 242 -44.15 6.10 -14.71
CA ARG A 242 -44.19 6.26 -16.17
C ARG A 242 -45.13 5.26 -16.85
N VAL A 243 -45.10 3.99 -16.46
CA VAL A 243 -46.05 2.97 -16.94
C VAL A 243 -47.49 3.38 -16.60
N GLN A 244 -47.72 3.93 -15.40
CA GLN A 244 -49.05 4.41 -15.03
C GLN A 244 -49.52 5.55 -15.96
N TYR A 245 -48.67 6.55 -16.19
CA TYR A 245 -48.97 7.68 -17.09
C TYR A 245 -49.27 7.24 -18.53
N LEU A 246 -48.46 6.33 -19.07
CA LEU A 246 -48.63 5.82 -20.44
C LEU A 246 -49.96 5.07 -20.63
N VAL A 247 -50.45 4.36 -19.61
CA VAL A 247 -51.75 3.71 -19.65
C VAL A 247 -52.89 4.72 -19.40
N SER A 248 -52.86 5.48 -18.30
CA SER A 248 -54.03 6.28 -17.88
C SER A 248 -54.24 7.56 -18.67
N GLU A 249 -53.16 8.25 -19.04
CA GLU A 249 -53.21 9.55 -19.73
C GLU A 249 -53.01 9.42 -21.25
N MET A 250 -52.16 8.48 -21.68
CA MET A 250 -51.83 8.28 -23.10
C MET A 250 -52.60 7.13 -23.75
N GLY A 251 -53.26 6.26 -22.98
CA GLY A 251 -54.16 5.23 -23.49
C GLY A 251 -53.48 4.01 -24.12
N LEU A 252 -52.18 3.79 -23.85
CA LEU A 252 -51.47 2.60 -24.32
C LEU A 252 -52.01 1.34 -23.61
N SER A 253 -51.89 0.21 -24.29
CA SER A 253 -51.96 -1.11 -23.66
C SER A 253 -50.89 -1.27 -22.58
N PHE A 254 -51.13 -2.12 -21.58
CA PHE A 254 -50.19 -2.31 -20.49
C PHE A 254 -48.83 -2.83 -20.99
N THR A 255 -48.86 -3.75 -21.97
CA THR A 255 -47.66 -4.31 -22.59
C THR A 255 -46.85 -3.25 -23.34
N ALA A 256 -47.49 -2.41 -24.17
CA ALA A 256 -46.80 -1.34 -24.89
C ALA A 256 -46.26 -0.25 -23.92
N ALA A 257 -47.02 0.09 -22.89
CA ALA A 257 -46.61 1.03 -21.85
C ALA A 257 -45.35 0.57 -21.10
N LYS A 258 -45.27 -0.72 -20.72
CA LYS A 258 -44.07 -1.33 -20.12
C LYS A 258 -42.88 -1.27 -21.08
N THR A 259 -43.01 -1.80 -22.29
CA THR A 259 -41.92 -1.81 -23.29
C THR A 259 -41.37 -0.40 -23.58
N ARG A 260 -42.23 0.63 -23.61
CA ARG A 260 -41.79 2.01 -23.80
C ARG A 260 -41.08 2.58 -22.57
N ALA A 261 -41.68 2.44 -21.38
CA ALA A 261 -41.12 2.99 -20.15
C ALA A 261 -39.71 2.44 -19.84
N GLU A 262 -39.48 1.15 -20.08
CA GLU A 262 -38.17 0.51 -19.85
C GLU A 262 -37.08 1.06 -20.78
N LYS A 263 -37.37 1.20 -22.08
CA LYS A 263 -36.45 1.84 -23.04
C LYS A 263 -36.10 3.27 -22.62
N GLU A 264 -37.11 4.05 -22.23
CA GLU A 264 -36.98 5.45 -21.80
C GLU A 264 -36.10 5.55 -20.55
N VAL A 265 -36.33 4.70 -19.53
CA VAL A 265 -35.49 4.63 -18.32
C VAL A 265 -34.05 4.22 -18.64
N LEU A 266 -33.82 3.21 -19.49
CA LEU A 266 -32.47 2.80 -19.90
C LEU A 266 -31.73 3.94 -20.62
N ALA A 267 -32.42 4.67 -21.51
CA ALA A 267 -31.86 5.82 -22.22
C ALA A 267 -31.53 6.98 -21.27
N ALA A 268 -32.44 7.35 -20.37
CA ALA A 268 -32.26 8.43 -19.39
C ALA A 268 -31.04 8.19 -18.47
N LEU A 269 -30.78 6.94 -18.10
CA LEU A 269 -29.63 6.54 -17.29
C LEU A 269 -28.35 6.31 -18.12
N GLY A 270 -28.40 6.28 -19.46
CA GLY A 270 -27.24 6.00 -20.32
C GLY A 270 -26.79 4.52 -20.28
N LEU A 271 -27.72 3.61 -19.97
CA LEU A 271 -27.49 2.16 -19.89
C LEU A 271 -27.68 1.48 -21.26
N LYS A 272 -27.36 0.19 -21.37
CA LYS A 272 -27.57 -0.52 -22.65
C LYS A 272 -29.04 -0.80 -22.86
N GLN A 273 -29.54 -0.57 -24.07
CA GLN A 273 -30.86 -1.06 -24.48
C GLN A 273 -30.86 -2.61 -24.45
N ASP A 274 -31.90 -3.18 -23.84
CA ASP A 274 -32.11 -4.62 -23.65
C ASP A 274 -33.62 -4.88 -23.77
N SER A 275 -34.01 -6.09 -24.18
CA SER A 275 -35.42 -6.49 -24.32
C SER A 275 -35.96 -7.31 -23.14
N THR A 276 -35.13 -7.52 -22.11
CA THR A 276 -35.50 -8.20 -20.88
C THR A 276 -36.30 -7.25 -19.99
N LEU A 277 -37.55 -7.62 -19.65
CA LEU A 277 -38.40 -6.81 -18.77
C LEU A 277 -37.73 -6.60 -17.41
N PHE A 278 -37.87 -5.41 -16.83
CA PHE A 278 -37.17 -5.04 -15.59
C PHE A 278 -37.50 -5.97 -14.42
N GLU A 279 -38.73 -6.49 -14.36
CA GLU A 279 -39.16 -7.43 -13.34
C GLU A 279 -38.75 -8.90 -13.56
N ASP A 280 -38.10 -9.21 -14.68
CA ASP A 280 -37.45 -10.50 -14.92
C ASP A 280 -35.93 -10.47 -14.58
N ILE A 281 -35.35 -9.28 -14.36
CA ILE A 281 -33.92 -9.11 -14.05
C ILE A 281 -33.64 -9.34 -12.56
N SER A 282 -32.58 -10.09 -12.25
CA SER A 282 -31.97 -10.13 -10.91
C SER A 282 -30.48 -9.75 -10.93
N LEU A 283 -29.99 -9.18 -9.84
CA LEU A 283 -28.56 -8.98 -9.56
C LEU A 283 -27.74 -10.29 -9.53
N TYR A 284 -28.39 -11.45 -9.37
CA TYR A 284 -27.72 -12.76 -9.40
C TYR A 284 -27.56 -13.33 -10.82
N ASP A 285 -28.23 -12.74 -11.82
CA ASP A 285 -28.14 -13.17 -13.21
C ASP A 285 -26.80 -12.76 -13.84
N ARG A 286 -26.30 -13.57 -14.79
CA ARG A 286 -24.99 -13.37 -15.43
C ARG A 286 -25.13 -12.88 -16.87
N ASN A 287 -25.97 -11.86 -17.07
CA ASN A 287 -26.34 -11.34 -18.38
C ASN A 287 -26.23 -9.80 -18.44
N GLN A 288 -26.49 -9.24 -19.62
CA GLN A 288 -26.42 -7.79 -19.85
C GLN A 288 -27.44 -6.99 -19.03
N ALA A 289 -28.67 -7.51 -18.88
CA ALA A 289 -29.73 -6.84 -18.13
C ALA A 289 -29.35 -6.72 -16.64
N ALA A 290 -28.74 -7.76 -16.07
CA ALA A 290 -28.18 -7.74 -14.71
C ALA A 290 -27.05 -6.70 -14.56
N ALA A 291 -26.19 -6.54 -15.56
CA ALA A 291 -25.15 -5.52 -15.56
C ALA A 291 -25.71 -4.08 -15.59
N ASN A 292 -26.84 -3.85 -16.27
CA ASN A 292 -27.57 -2.58 -16.21
C ASN A 292 -28.14 -2.33 -14.80
N LEU A 293 -28.85 -3.32 -14.24
CA LEU A 293 -29.43 -3.23 -12.90
C LEU A 293 -28.35 -2.99 -11.83
N LEU A 294 -27.23 -3.72 -11.91
CA LEU A 294 -26.10 -3.54 -11.00
C LEU A 294 -25.49 -2.13 -11.09
N ALA A 295 -25.30 -1.60 -12.31
CA ALA A 295 -24.79 -0.25 -12.48
C ALA A 295 -25.75 0.78 -11.84
N ALA A 296 -27.05 0.71 -12.15
CA ALA A 296 -28.07 1.59 -11.56
C ALA A 296 -28.08 1.50 -10.02
N THR A 297 -28.24 0.30 -9.46
CA THR A 297 -28.32 0.07 -8.02
C THR A 297 -27.07 0.59 -7.29
N THR A 298 -25.88 0.29 -7.81
CA THR A 298 -24.61 0.75 -7.20
C THR A 298 -24.51 2.28 -7.20
N ILE A 299 -24.98 2.96 -8.24
CA ILE A 299 -24.96 4.43 -8.34
C ILE A 299 -25.94 5.07 -7.35
N PHE A 300 -27.16 4.56 -7.24
CA PHE A 300 -28.13 5.10 -6.29
C PHE A 300 -27.71 4.91 -4.82
N LEU A 301 -27.06 3.78 -4.50
CA LEU A 301 -26.62 3.41 -3.14
C LEU A 301 -25.33 4.08 -2.63
N SER A 302 -24.39 4.44 -3.52
CA SER A 302 -23.03 4.81 -3.12
C SER A 302 -22.93 6.15 -2.40
N ASP A 303 -22.26 6.17 -1.23
CA ASP A 303 -21.95 7.35 -0.39
C ASP A 303 -23.18 8.17 0.08
N ARG A 304 -24.31 7.49 0.36
CA ARG A 304 -25.60 8.13 0.65
C ARG A 304 -26.38 7.48 1.77
N THR A 305 -27.22 8.26 2.47
CA THR A 305 -28.13 7.73 3.50
C THR A 305 -29.37 7.08 2.88
N ALA A 306 -30.09 6.28 3.67
CA ALA A 306 -31.32 5.64 3.24
C ALA A 306 -32.40 6.64 2.79
N GLU A 307 -32.50 7.79 3.48
CA GLU A 307 -33.41 8.88 3.14
C GLU A 307 -33.03 9.56 1.82
N GLU A 308 -31.72 9.73 1.56
CA GLU A 308 -31.22 10.29 0.31
C GLU A 308 -31.46 9.34 -0.88
N ILE A 309 -31.27 8.04 -0.66
CA ILE A 309 -31.56 6.97 -1.63
C ILE A 309 -33.03 7.03 -2.04
N ASP A 310 -33.95 6.90 -1.09
CA ASP A 310 -35.41 6.97 -1.32
C ASP A 310 -35.81 8.28 -2.02
N ALA A 311 -35.28 9.43 -1.57
CA ALA A 311 -35.59 10.74 -2.15
C ALA A 311 -35.13 10.86 -3.61
N SER A 312 -33.94 10.33 -3.95
CA SER A 312 -33.45 10.36 -5.35
C SER A 312 -34.22 9.43 -6.27
N LEU A 313 -34.58 8.22 -5.82
CA LEU A 313 -35.37 7.29 -6.62
C LEU A 313 -36.75 7.87 -6.90
N ALA A 314 -37.37 8.50 -5.90
CA ALA A 314 -38.63 9.22 -6.08
C ALA A 314 -38.50 10.43 -7.01
N ALA A 315 -37.42 11.22 -6.90
CA ALA A 315 -37.20 12.39 -7.76
C ALA A 315 -36.98 11.99 -9.22
N VAL A 316 -36.10 11.02 -9.50
CA VAL A 316 -35.82 10.57 -10.88
C VAL A 316 -37.04 9.89 -11.50
N ALA A 317 -37.77 9.06 -10.76
CA ALA A 317 -39.02 8.45 -11.26
C ALA A 317 -40.10 9.49 -11.57
N ALA A 318 -40.25 10.51 -10.71
CA ALA A 318 -41.24 11.57 -10.90
C ALA A 318 -40.94 12.50 -12.08
N ASP A 319 -39.65 12.74 -12.37
CA ASP A 319 -39.20 13.53 -13.52
C ASP A 319 -39.50 12.78 -14.84
N ILE A 320 -39.13 11.50 -14.91
CA ILE A 320 -39.37 10.63 -16.08
C ILE A 320 -40.85 10.39 -16.37
N ALA A 321 -41.73 10.46 -15.36
CA ALA A 321 -43.12 10.00 -15.45
C ALA A 321 -43.93 10.65 -16.60
N SER A 322 -43.81 11.97 -16.82
CA SER A 322 -44.67 12.68 -17.77
C SER A 322 -44.23 12.61 -19.23
N ASP A 323 -42.94 12.58 -19.52
CA ASP A 323 -42.40 12.70 -20.89
C ASP A 323 -41.43 11.57 -21.28
N GLY A 324 -40.89 10.82 -20.33
CA GLY A 324 -39.89 9.77 -20.58
C GLY A 324 -38.46 10.29 -20.58
N THR A 325 -38.26 11.57 -20.27
CA THR A 325 -36.94 12.22 -20.16
C THR A 325 -36.60 12.51 -18.70
N TRP A 326 -35.30 12.57 -18.40
CA TRP A 326 -34.82 13.03 -17.10
C TRP A 326 -34.09 14.35 -17.36
N ASP A 327 -34.53 15.46 -16.77
CA ASP A 327 -34.06 16.81 -17.05
C ASP A 327 -33.62 17.59 -15.79
N ASP A 328 -33.78 17.03 -14.58
CA ASP A 328 -33.16 17.58 -13.36
C ASP A 328 -31.62 17.53 -13.42
N LEU A 329 -31.03 18.61 -13.93
CA LEU A 329 -29.58 18.84 -14.00
C LEU A 329 -28.87 18.70 -12.65
N THR A 330 -29.55 18.97 -11.53
CA THR A 330 -28.97 18.91 -10.17
C THR A 330 -28.89 17.48 -9.68
N MET A 331 -29.94 16.67 -9.86
CA MET A 331 -29.88 15.25 -9.54
C MET A 331 -28.96 14.49 -10.51
N LYS A 332 -28.96 14.85 -11.80
CA LYS A 332 -28.01 14.34 -12.80
C LYS A 332 -26.56 14.63 -12.41
N ALA A 333 -26.27 15.84 -11.96
CA ALA A 333 -24.95 16.21 -11.46
C ALA A 333 -24.57 15.38 -10.23
N THR A 334 -25.47 15.29 -9.25
CA THR A 334 -25.25 14.55 -8.00
C THR A 334 -24.92 13.08 -8.27
N LEU A 335 -25.78 12.36 -9.00
CA LEU A 335 -25.56 10.94 -9.30
C LEU A 335 -24.42 10.73 -10.31
N GLY A 336 -24.18 11.66 -11.23
CA GLY A 336 -23.06 11.61 -12.17
C GLY A 336 -21.70 11.79 -11.48
N ASP A 337 -21.59 12.73 -10.55
CA ASP A 337 -20.37 12.96 -9.76
C ASP A 337 -20.08 11.76 -8.83
N ILE A 338 -21.12 11.16 -8.25
CA ILE A 338 -21.02 9.90 -7.50
C ILE A 338 -20.52 8.78 -8.44
N ALA A 339 -21.19 8.53 -9.56
CA ALA A 339 -20.83 7.49 -10.51
C ALA A 339 -19.38 7.62 -11.03
N TYR A 340 -18.93 8.84 -11.29
CA TYR A 340 -17.53 9.14 -11.64
C TYR A 340 -16.52 8.76 -10.53
N SER A 341 -16.95 8.78 -9.26
CA SER A 341 -16.12 8.48 -8.08
C SER A 341 -16.15 7.01 -7.62
N ILE A 342 -17.09 6.19 -8.10
CA ILE A 342 -17.29 4.81 -7.65
C ILE A 342 -16.05 3.94 -7.94
N ASN A 343 -15.57 3.25 -6.89
CA ASN A 343 -14.59 2.17 -7.05
C ASN A 343 -15.32 0.87 -7.48
N VAL A 344 -15.51 0.72 -8.79
CA VAL A 344 -16.16 -0.45 -9.38
C VAL A 344 -15.49 -1.78 -8.99
N ALA A 345 -14.16 -1.83 -8.85
CA ALA A 345 -13.48 -3.08 -8.45
C ALA A 345 -13.89 -3.54 -7.04
N TYR A 346 -14.09 -2.60 -6.11
CA TYR A 346 -14.55 -2.92 -4.76
C TYR A 346 -15.99 -3.41 -4.75
N ALA A 347 -16.91 -2.68 -5.39
CA ALA A 347 -18.32 -3.07 -5.47
C ALA A 347 -18.50 -4.47 -6.10
N ASN A 348 -17.73 -4.79 -7.15
CA ASN A 348 -17.73 -6.13 -7.75
C ASN A 348 -17.27 -7.19 -6.75
N SER A 349 -16.17 -6.93 -6.02
CA SER A 349 -15.60 -7.92 -5.10
C SER A 349 -16.55 -8.31 -3.96
N VAL A 350 -17.28 -7.34 -3.40
CA VAL A 350 -18.30 -7.59 -2.36
C VAL A 350 -19.44 -8.45 -2.91
N LEU A 351 -19.96 -8.12 -4.09
CA LEU A 351 -21.05 -8.87 -4.71
C LEU A 351 -20.62 -10.26 -5.16
N SER A 352 -19.42 -10.40 -5.72
CA SER A 352 -18.83 -11.69 -6.09
C SER A 352 -18.73 -12.60 -4.86
N GLU A 353 -18.21 -12.10 -3.73
CA GLU A 353 -18.17 -12.86 -2.45
C GLU A 353 -19.58 -13.30 -2.00
N LYS A 354 -20.58 -12.41 -2.03
CA LYS A 354 -21.95 -12.74 -1.61
C LYS A 354 -22.72 -13.61 -2.62
N ASN A 355 -22.29 -13.67 -3.88
CA ASN A 355 -22.91 -14.46 -4.97
C ASN A 355 -22.08 -15.71 -5.35
N GLY A 356 -21.36 -16.30 -4.40
CA GLY A 356 -20.65 -17.57 -4.59
C GLY A 356 -19.39 -17.47 -5.47
N ASN A 357 -18.68 -16.33 -5.42
CA ASN A 357 -17.48 -15.99 -6.19
C ASN A 357 -17.72 -15.98 -7.71
N ALA A 358 -18.82 -15.36 -8.13
CA ALA A 358 -19.16 -15.16 -9.54
C ALA A 358 -19.09 -13.68 -9.93
N ASP A 359 -18.12 -13.33 -10.78
CA ASP A 359 -17.99 -11.98 -11.31
C ASP A 359 -19.06 -11.68 -12.38
N ILE A 360 -19.61 -10.47 -12.34
CA ILE A 360 -20.54 -9.95 -13.35
C ILE A 360 -19.72 -9.10 -14.32
N GLU A 361 -19.43 -9.66 -15.51
CA GLU A 361 -18.64 -8.96 -16.52
C GLU A 361 -19.33 -7.67 -17.01
N TYR A 362 -18.52 -6.72 -17.49
CA TYR A 362 -18.91 -5.49 -18.21
C TYR A 362 -19.70 -4.40 -17.45
N TYR A 363 -20.16 -4.57 -16.20
CA TYR A 363 -20.98 -3.53 -15.56
C TYR A 363 -20.25 -2.20 -15.30
N SER A 364 -18.92 -2.24 -15.12
CA SER A 364 -18.09 -1.03 -14.98
C SER A 364 -18.18 -0.08 -16.16
N VAL A 365 -18.40 -0.60 -17.37
CA VAL A 365 -18.61 0.18 -18.60
C VAL A 365 -19.92 0.97 -18.52
N TRP A 366 -20.95 0.43 -17.88
CA TRP A 366 -22.25 1.09 -17.71
C TRP A 366 -22.22 2.17 -16.62
N VAL A 367 -21.43 1.97 -15.56
CA VAL A 367 -21.12 3.05 -14.60
C VAL A 367 -20.36 4.19 -15.29
N ASP A 368 -19.38 3.87 -16.15
CA ASP A 368 -18.63 4.89 -16.89
C ASP A 368 -19.47 5.62 -17.96
N ARG A 369 -20.39 4.93 -18.62
CA ARG A 369 -21.35 5.53 -19.56
C ARG A 369 -22.40 6.38 -18.85
N PHE A 370 -22.85 6.00 -17.67
CA PHE A 370 -23.79 6.79 -16.87
C PHE A 370 -23.23 8.20 -16.62
N TRP A 371 -22.05 8.34 -16.00
CA TRP A 371 -21.52 9.67 -15.69
C TRP A 371 -21.15 10.46 -16.95
N ALA A 372 -20.64 9.79 -17.99
CA ALA A 372 -20.35 10.44 -19.27
C ALA A 372 -21.62 11.00 -19.95
N THR A 373 -22.75 10.32 -19.77
CA THR A 373 -24.08 10.78 -20.21
C THR A 373 -24.53 11.98 -19.39
N GLN A 374 -24.45 11.92 -18.05
CA GLN A 374 -24.88 13.04 -17.18
C GLN A 374 -23.97 14.29 -17.28
N TYR A 375 -22.75 14.15 -17.78
CA TYR A 375 -21.84 15.26 -18.11
C TYR A 375 -21.97 15.77 -19.56
N GLY A 376 -22.82 15.16 -20.40
CA GLY A 376 -22.99 15.55 -21.81
C GLY A 376 -21.79 15.24 -22.71
N LEU A 377 -20.93 14.28 -22.33
CA LEU A 377 -19.79 13.86 -23.15
C LEU A 377 -20.22 12.91 -24.28
N GLY A 378 -21.31 12.17 -24.08
CA GLY A 378 -21.79 11.14 -25.00
C GLY A 378 -20.86 9.93 -25.06
N ASN A 379 -21.02 9.09 -26.08
CA ASN A 379 -20.21 7.87 -26.21
C ASN A 379 -18.74 8.16 -26.54
N CYS A 380 -17.82 7.42 -25.90
CA CYS A 380 -16.42 7.32 -26.31
C CYS A 380 -16.21 5.98 -27.01
N GLY A 381 -15.47 6.00 -28.12
CA GLY A 381 -15.14 4.82 -28.92
C GLY A 381 -14.07 5.12 -29.96
N LYS A 382 -13.79 4.14 -30.83
CA LYS A 382 -12.74 4.25 -31.86
C LYS A 382 -12.94 5.43 -32.83
N SER A 383 -14.18 5.84 -33.07
CA SER A 383 -14.53 6.96 -33.96
C SER A 383 -14.16 8.34 -33.41
N ASN A 384 -14.01 8.49 -32.09
CA ASN A 384 -13.66 9.74 -31.43
C ASN A 384 -12.51 9.58 -30.41
N GLN A 385 -11.62 8.60 -30.61
CA GLN A 385 -10.37 8.49 -29.84
C GLN A 385 -9.58 9.81 -29.89
N ASN A 386 -9.11 10.26 -28.73
CA ASN A 386 -8.46 11.55 -28.48
C ASN A 386 -9.35 12.80 -28.61
N GLU A 387 -10.68 12.66 -28.85
CA GLU A 387 -11.60 13.80 -28.76
C GLU A 387 -11.59 14.36 -27.33
N ILE A 388 -11.53 15.69 -27.19
CA ILE A 388 -11.59 16.38 -25.90
C ILE A 388 -12.93 17.09 -25.79
N LYS A 389 -13.71 16.75 -24.76
CA LYS A 389 -14.97 17.42 -24.41
C LYS A 389 -14.91 18.03 -23.02
N THR A 390 -15.79 18.98 -22.78
CA THR A 390 -15.96 19.66 -21.49
C THR A 390 -17.25 19.15 -20.86
N ASN A 391 -17.26 18.89 -19.55
CA ASN A 391 -18.51 18.60 -18.82
C ASN A 391 -19.48 19.77 -18.99
N ALA A 392 -20.62 19.49 -19.61
CA ALA A 392 -21.65 20.44 -19.98
C ALA A 392 -22.65 20.71 -18.84
N ASN A 393 -22.69 19.87 -17.80
CA ASN A 393 -23.59 20.06 -16.67
C ASN A 393 -23.03 21.12 -15.70
N PRO A 394 -23.67 22.29 -15.54
CA PRO A 394 -23.16 23.37 -14.69
C PRO A 394 -23.35 23.12 -13.19
N SER A 395 -24.18 22.14 -12.80
CA SER A 395 -24.46 21.79 -11.41
C SER A 395 -23.48 20.79 -10.81
N SER A 396 -22.57 20.22 -11.63
CA SER A 396 -21.58 19.21 -11.21
C SER A 396 -20.35 19.83 -10.55
N ASP A 397 -19.80 19.14 -9.56
CA ASP A 397 -18.49 19.44 -8.95
C ASP A 397 -17.33 19.31 -9.96
N LYS A 398 -17.59 18.73 -11.14
CA LYS A 398 -16.69 18.65 -12.31
C LYS A 398 -17.09 19.61 -13.43
N ALA A 399 -18.00 20.56 -13.22
CA ALA A 399 -18.39 21.55 -14.23
C ALA A 399 -17.14 22.22 -14.86
N ALA A 400 -17.18 22.44 -16.18
CA ALA A 400 -16.07 22.95 -16.98
C ALA A 400 -14.76 22.12 -16.96
N SER A 401 -14.72 20.95 -16.31
CA SER A 401 -13.60 20.02 -16.41
C SER A 401 -13.54 19.39 -17.80
N LYS A 402 -12.33 19.16 -18.29
CA LYS A 402 -12.09 18.53 -19.61
C LYS A 402 -11.84 17.04 -19.47
N PHE A 403 -12.41 16.29 -20.40
CA PHE A 403 -12.27 14.85 -20.53
C PHE A 403 -11.79 14.52 -21.94
N VAL A 404 -11.02 13.46 -22.08
CA VAL A 404 -10.50 12.96 -23.35
C VAL A 404 -10.91 11.50 -23.52
N CYS A 405 -11.39 11.15 -24.71
CA CYS A 405 -11.79 9.79 -25.04
C CYS A 405 -10.54 8.93 -25.28
N GLN A 406 -10.33 7.90 -24.46
CA GLN A 406 -9.22 6.95 -24.55
C GLN A 406 -9.77 5.52 -24.40
N ASP A 407 -9.50 4.66 -25.38
CA ASP A 407 -9.75 3.22 -25.33
C ASP A 407 -11.23 2.88 -25.07
N SER A 408 -12.12 3.67 -25.67
CA SER A 408 -13.58 3.61 -25.50
C SER A 408 -14.11 4.01 -24.11
N MET A 409 -13.29 4.69 -23.29
CA MET A 409 -13.69 5.30 -22.01
C MET A 409 -13.28 6.78 -21.94
N TRP A 410 -14.04 7.60 -21.22
CA TRP A 410 -13.66 8.98 -20.96
C TRP A 410 -12.69 9.06 -19.76
N ALA A 411 -11.56 9.74 -19.94
CA ALA A 411 -10.57 10.01 -18.89
C ALA A 411 -10.42 11.52 -18.67
N VAL A 412 -10.02 11.97 -17.48
CA VAL A 412 -9.73 13.40 -17.24
C VAL A 412 -8.55 13.85 -18.08
N ALA A 413 -8.72 14.95 -18.81
CA ALA A 413 -7.70 15.56 -19.66
C ALA A 413 -6.65 16.31 -18.81
N THR A 414 -5.84 15.56 -18.06
CA THR A 414 -4.72 16.10 -17.28
C THR A 414 -3.59 16.61 -18.18
N ASP A 415 -2.79 17.57 -17.70
CA ASP A 415 -1.63 18.08 -18.43
C ASP A 415 -0.66 16.97 -18.86
N ILE A 416 -0.52 15.91 -18.06
CA ILE A 416 0.30 14.73 -18.37
C ILE A 416 -0.29 13.96 -19.56
N LEU A 417 -1.60 13.71 -19.57
CA LEU A 417 -2.26 12.98 -20.65
C LEU A 417 -2.31 13.82 -21.94
N LEU A 418 -2.54 15.12 -21.84
CA LEU A 418 -2.48 16.05 -22.98
C LEU A 418 -1.06 16.14 -23.57
N ALA A 419 -0.03 16.25 -22.73
CA ALA A 419 1.37 16.20 -23.16
C ALA A 419 1.72 14.86 -23.78
N HIS A 420 1.20 13.75 -23.24
CA HIS A 420 1.41 12.41 -23.79
C HIS A 420 0.80 12.26 -25.18
N ILE A 421 -0.48 12.62 -25.37
CA ILE A 421 -1.17 12.53 -26.67
C ILE A 421 -0.47 13.40 -27.71
N ALA A 422 -0.12 14.66 -27.36
CA ALA A 422 0.61 15.56 -28.26
C ALA A 422 1.99 15.00 -28.64
N ALA A 423 2.74 14.47 -27.68
CA ALA A 423 4.06 13.88 -27.93
C ALA A 423 3.97 12.56 -28.73
N THR A 424 2.99 11.69 -28.45
CA THR A 424 2.75 10.46 -29.22
C THR A 424 2.44 10.78 -30.69
N ALA A 425 1.62 11.80 -30.95
CA ALA A 425 1.32 12.26 -32.31
C ALA A 425 2.56 12.79 -33.07
N LEU A 426 3.52 13.39 -32.36
CA LEU A 426 4.77 13.90 -32.95
C LEU A 426 5.88 12.85 -33.06
N PHE A 427 5.93 11.86 -32.15
CA PHE A 427 7.11 11.05 -31.91
C PHE A 427 6.89 9.54 -31.99
N GLY A 428 5.65 9.09 -32.17
CA GLY A 428 5.23 7.69 -31.99
C GLY A 428 5.14 7.29 -30.52
N GLU A 429 4.68 6.07 -30.26
CA GLU A 429 4.46 5.57 -28.90
C GLU A 429 5.72 5.58 -28.03
N CYS A 430 5.53 5.88 -26.74
CA CYS A 430 6.54 5.65 -25.71
C CYS A 430 6.48 4.18 -25.28
N ASN A 431 7.60 3.48 -25.35
CA ASN A 431 7.71 2.05 -25.10
C ASN A 431 9.15 1.68 -24.66
N SER A 432 9.39 0.41 -24.35
CA SER A 432 10.69 -0.06 -23.84
C SER A 432 11.88 0.19 -24.78
N ALA A 433 11.67 0.36 -26.09
CA ALA A 433 12.74 0.64 -27.05
C ALA A 433 13.15 2.13 -27.09
N ASN A 434 12.33 3.03 -26.51
CA ASN A 434 12.64 4.46 -26.40
C ASN A 434 12.48 5.01 -24.96
N GLU A 435 12.40 4.14 -23.95
CA GLU A 435 12.45 4.51 -22.53
C GLU A 435 13.70 5.35 -22.22
N GLY A 436 13.50 6.51 -21.60
CA GLY A 436 14.54 7.49 -21.32
C GLY A 436 14.90 8.42 -22.48
N ALA A 437 14.37 8.21 -23.69
CA ALA A 437 14.60 9.11 -24.82
C ALA A 437 14.00 10.49 -24.56
N VAL A 438 14.76 11.52 -24.93
CA VAL A 438 14.36 12.93 -24.87
C VAL A 438 14.21 13.46 -26.30
N LYS A 439 13.05 14.01 -26.64
CA LYS A 439 12.74 14.58 -27.97
C LYS A 439 12.17 16.00 -27.84
N ALA A 440 12.47 16.88 -28.79
CA ALA A 440 11.92 18.24 -28.83
C ALA A 440 10.84 18.36 -29.93
N ASN A 441 9.80 19.16 -29.68
CA ASN A 441 8.90 19.63 -30.73
C ASN A 441 9.49 20.85 -31.48
N ALA A 442 8.78 21.36 -32.48
CA ALA A 442 9.24 22.50 -33.29
C ALA A 442 9.36 23.80 -32.47
N GLU A 443 8.60 23.89 -31.38
CA GLU A 443 8.55 25.00 -30.43
C GLU A 443 9.67 24.95 -29.38
N GLY A 444 10.52 23.91 -29.40
CA GLY A 444 11.63 23.73 -28.46
C GLY A 444 11.23 23.20 -27.07
N GLN A 445 10.00 22.70 -26.92
CA GLN A 445 9.57 21.97 -25.72
C GLN A 445 10.08 20.53 -25.81
N TYR A 446 10.71 20.07 -24.73
CA TYR A 446 11.27 18.73 -24.64
C TYR A 446 10.32 17.77 -23.92
N PHE A 447 10.33 16.51 -24.36
CA PHE A 447 9.53 15.42 -23.82
C PHE A 447 10.43 14.21 -23.57
N THR A 448 10.34 13.64 -22.37
CA THR A 448 11.01 12.42 -21.94
C THR A 448 10.02 11.25 -21.98
N CYS A 449 10.35 10.16 -22.65
CA CYS A 449 9.59 8.90 -22.56
C CYS A 449 9.94 8.18 -21.25
N ARG A 450 8.96 7.92 -20.37
CA ARG A 450 9.12 7.10 -19.16
C ARG A 450 7.89 6.29 -18.82
N ARG A 451 8.06 5.00 -18.55
CA ARG A 451 7.01 4.04 -18.19
C ARG A 451 5.87 4.03 -19.22
N SER A 452 6.23 3.95 -20.50
CA SER A 452 5.31 4.01 -21.64
C SER A 452 4.48 5.29 -21.78
N VAL A 453 4.84 6.38 -21.09
CA VAL A 453 4.18 7.70 -21.21
C VAL A 453 5.20 8.77 -21.57
N TRP A 454 4.91 9.57 -22.60
CA TRP A 454 5.66 10.80 -22.88
C TRP A 454 5.26 11.89 -21.87
N LYS A 455 6.26 12.55 -21.27
CA LYS A 455 6.06 13.64 -20.30
C LYS A 455 6.97 14.80 -20.63
N SER A 456 6.55 16.03 -20.37
CA SER A 456 7.43 17.21 -20.50
C SER A 456 8.71 17.01 -19.69
N SER A 457 9.86 17.24 -20.31
CA SER A 457 11.17 16.99 -19.71
C SER A 457 11.46 17.93 -18.54
N THR A 458 12.03 17.37 -17.48
CA THR A 458 12.49 18.12 -16.31
C THR A 458 13.89 18.71 -16.53
N GLU A 459 14.31 19.67 -15.71
CA GLU A 459 15.69 20.18 -15.72
C GLU A 459 16.73 19.06 -15.59
N ALA A 460 16.43 18.02 -14.79
CA ALA A 460 17.29 16.85 -14.62
C ALA A 460 17.40 16.01 -15.90
N ASP A 461 16.33 15.91 -16.69
CA ASP A 461 16.34 15.18 -17.97
C ASP A 461 17.18 15.94 -19.02
N LEU A 462 17.04 17.26 -19.07
CA LEU A 462 17.85 18.13 -19.95
C LEU A 462 19.33 18.14 -19.53
N LEU A 463 19.61 18.05 -18.23
CA LEU A 463 20.95 17.92 -17.69
C LEU A 463 21.58 16.57 -18.07
N ASN A 464 20.82 15.47 -17.91
CA ASN A 464 21.23 14.14 -18.33
C ASN A 464 21.57 14.09 -19.82
N LEU A 465 20.75 14.71 -20.67
CA LEU A 465 21.01 14.82 -22.11
C LEU A 465 22.34 15.52 -22.40
N LYS A 466 22.57 16.72 -21.84
CA LYS A 466 23.81 17.49 -22.06
C LYS A 466 25.07 16.77 -21.59
N VAL A 467 25.04 16.14 -20.42
CA VAL A 467 26.17 15.34 -19.93
C VAL A 467 26.35 14.09 -20.80
N GLY A 468 25.26 13.45 -21.22
CA GLY A 468 25.27 12.29 -22.12
C GLY A 468 25.89 12.59 -23.49
N GLU A 469 25.59 13.75 -24.08
CA GLU A 469 26.18 14.22 -25.34
C GLU A 469 27.69 14.48 -25.20
N ALA A 470 28.13 15.02 -24.08
CA ALA A 470 29.53 15.38 -23.85
C ALA A 470 30.41 14.21 -23.37
N LYS A 471 29.83 13.22 -22.67
CA LYS A 471 30.54 12.16 -21.92
C LYS A 471 30.12 10.73 -22.28
N GLY A 472 29.15 10.57 -23.16
CA GLY A 472 28.49 9.29 -23.41
C GLY A 472 27.31 9.08 -22.46
N ALA A 473 26.31 8.32 -22.92
CA ALA A 473 25.09 8.09 -22.16
C ALA A 473 25.35 7.32 -20.84
N CYS A 474 24.59 7.66 -19.80
CA CYS A 474 24.52 6.85 -18.60
C CYS A 474 23.61 5.64 -18.84
N SER A 475 24.08 4.46 -18.46
CA SER A 475 23.42 3.18 -18.65
C SER A 475 23.83 2.18 -17.56
N SER A 476 23.34 0.95 -17.63
CA SER A 476 23.71 -0.10 -16.68
C SER A 476 25.19 -0.50 -16.74
N SER A 477 25.90 -0.27 -17.86
CA SER A 477 27.31 -0.64 -18.02
C SER A 477 28.29 0.34 -17.38
N ASN A 478 27.86 1.56 -17.07
CA ASN A 478 28.63 2.60 -16.38
C ASN A 478 27.93 3.11 -15.10
N GLN A 479 26.99 2.34 -14.54
CA GLN A 479 26.37 2.64 -13.23
C GLN A 479 27.44 2.87 -12.16
N GLY A 480 27.35 4.00 -11.46
CA GLY A 480 28.32 4.45 -10.46
C GLY A 480 29.53 5.21 -11.01
N SER A 481 29.68 5.36 -12.34
CA SER A 481 30.81 6.09 -12.91
C SER A 481 30.74 7.58 -12.63
N ILE A 482 31.89 8.22 -12.37
CA ILE A 482 32.00 9.67 -12.17
C ILE A 482 32.56 10.35 -13.42
N GLU A 483 31.89 11.42 -13.85
CA GLU A 483 32.34 12.29 -14.93
C GLU A 483 32.35 13.76 -14.51
N GLN A 484 33.38 14.49 -14.91
CA GLN A 484 33.47 15.94 -14.71
C GLN A 484 33.00 16.67 -15.97
N PHE A 485 31.96 17.48 -15.87
CA PHE A 485 31.46 18.32 -16.96
C PHE A 485 31.31 19.77 -16.47
N GLU A 486 31.87 20.71 -17.24
CA GLU A 486 32.10 22.09 -16.81
C GLU A 486 32.83 22.14 -15.44
N SER A 487 32.28 22.86 -14.45
CA SER A 487 32.80 22.98 -13.08
C SER A 487 32.20 21.97 -12.10
N ASN A 488 31.41 21.00 -12.57
CA ASN A 488 30.63 20.08 -11.72
C ASN A 488 30.98 18.61 -11.98
N TYR A 489 30.69 17.77 -10.99
CA TYR A 489 30.79 16.32 -11.10
C TYR A 489 29.41 15.69 -11.22
N TYR A 490 29.35 14.60 -11.96
CA TYR A 490 28.14 13.85 -12.27
C TYR A 490 28.39 12.38 -12.04
N ILE A 491 27.42 11.69 -11.45
CA ILE A 491 27.43 10.25 -11.27
C ILE A 491 26.36 9.62 -12.16
N CYS A 492 26.72 8.52 -12.84
CA CYS A 492 25.75 7.74 -13.61
C CYS A 492 24.93 6.87 -12.65
N MET A 493 23.63 7.14 -12.54
CA MET A 493 22.73 6.42 -11.63
C MET A 493 21.34 6.19 -12.23
N SER A 494 20.92 4.93 -12.27
CA SER A 494 19.63 4.49 -12.82
C SER A 494 19.43 4.95 -14.27
N ASN A 495 20.45 4.76 -15.11
CA ASN A 495 20.50 5.19 -16.51
C ASN A 495 20.33 6.72 -16.72
N SER A 496 20.66 7.53 -15.70
CA SER A 496 20.69 8.99 -15.80
C SER A 496 21.94 9.56 -15.13
N TRP A 497 22.61 10.51 -15.77
CA TRP A 497 23.61 11.35 -15.13
C TRP A 497 22.95 12.27 -14.10
N GLN A 498 23.46 12.25 -12.87
CA GLN A 498 22.96 13.04 -11.76
C GLN A 498 24.11 13.89 -11.21
N LYS A 499 23.91 15.19 -11.01
CA LYS A 499 24.92 16.06 -10.40
C LYS A 499 25.18 15.62 -8.95
N THR A 500 26.45 15.38 -8.60
CA THR A 500 26.83 14.98 -7.23
C THR A 500 26.58 16.10 -6.23
N LYS A 501 26.34 15.75 -4.96
CA LYS A 501 26.17 16.77 -3.89
C LYS A 501 27.51 17.34 -3.44
N ASN A 502 28.52 16.49 -3.29
CA ASN A 502 29.88 16.86 -2.89
C ASN A 502 30.89 16.59 -4.01
N VAL A 503 32.09 17.15 -3.86
CA VAL A 503 33.24 16.85 -4.72
C VAL A 503 33.71 15.41 -4.44
N PRO A 504 33.95 14.57 -5.47
CA PRO A 504 34.45 13.22 -5.27
C PRO A 504 35.83 13.16 -4.62
N VAL A 505 36.07 12.14 -3.80
CA VAL A 505 37.32 11.91 -3.07
C VAL A 505 37.92 10.56 -3.48
N ASP A 506 39.24 10.43 -3.51
CA ASP A 506 39.91 9.13 -3.71
C ASP A 506 39.85 8.31 -2.41
N TYR A 507 38.90 7.38 -2.32
CA TYR A 507 38.75 6.50 -1.15
C TYR A 507 39.56 5.20 -1.23
N SER A 508 40.58 5.11 -2.10
CA SER A 508 41.39 3.89 -2.28
C SER A 508 41.96 3.31 -0.98
N LYS A 509 42.39 4.15 -0.02
CA LYS A 509 42.90 3.71 1.29
C LYS A 509 41.80 3.12 2.17
N GLY A 510 40.70 3.85 2.36
CA GLY A 510 39.54 3.37 3.10
C GLY A 510 38.98 2.09 2.49
N ARG A 511 38.91 1.99 1.15
CA ARG A 511 38.43 0.81 0.41
C ARG A 511 39.35 -0.39 0.60
N ALA A 512 40.67 -0.18 0.62
CA ALA A 512 41.62 -1.24 0.94
C ALA A 512 41.45 -1.75 2.38
N MET A 513 41.19 -0.86 3.35
CA MET A 513 40.91 -1.28 4.73
C MET A 513 39.53 -1.92 4.87
N ASN A 514 38.50 -1.46 4.15
CA ASN A 514 37.18 -2.09 4.14
C ASN A 514 37.25 -3.53 3.62
N LYS A 515 38.02 -3.76 2.55
CA LYS A 515 38.31 -5.10 2.03
C LYS A 515 39.11 -5.96 3.02
N ARG A 516 39.94 -5.35 3.88
CA ARG A 516 40.68 -6.05 4.94
C ARG A 516 39.81 -6.40 6.15
N LEU A 517 38.85 -5.55 6.50
CA LEU A 517 37.79 -5.88 7.47
C LEU A 517 36.97 -7.06 6.95
N GLY A 518 36.44 -6.97 5.72
CA GLY A 518 35.75 -8.08 5.07
C GLY A 518 34.59 -8.62 5.91
N ARG A 519 34.70 -9.88 6.36
CA ARG A 519 33.70 -10.57 7.18
C ARG A 519 34.19 -10.66 8.62
N GLY A 520 33.44 -10.10 9.56
CA GLY A 520 33.81 -10.04 10.96
C GLY A 520 32.66 -10.32 11.93
N ILE A 521 32.96 -10.19 13.23
CA ILE A 521 32.01 -10.41 14.31
C ILE A 521 32.28 -9.48 15.50
N ASN A 522 31.24 -9.11 16.25
CA ASN A 522 31.34 -8.25 17.43
C ASN A 522 31.64 -9.07 18.69
N MET A 523 32.63 -8.61 19.46
CA MET A 523 32.95 -9.09 20.81
C MET A 523 32.08 -8.36 21.85
N GLY A 524 30.77 -8.48 21.69
CA GLY A 524 29.76 -7.71 22.43
C GLY A 524 29.50 -8.16 23.87
N ASN A 525 28.83 -7.30 24.62
CA ASN A 525 28.52 -7.37 26.04
C ASN A 525 29.74 -7.53 26.97
N ALA A 526 30.93 -7.13 26.51
CA ALA A 526 32.22 -7.23 27.18
C ALA A 526 32.75 -5.84 27.60
N TRP A 527 33.68 -5.23 26.86
CA TRP A 527 34.38 -3.99 27.24
C TRP A 527 33.49 -2.73 27.22
N GLU A 528 32.30 -2.81 26.60
CA GLU A 528 31.22 -1.84 26.67
C GLU A 528 30.28 -2.03 27.88
N SER A 529 30.47 -3.06 28.69
CA SER A 529 29.66 -3.29 29.89
C SER A 529 29.93 -2.28 31.02
N THR A 530 29.23 -2.42 32.14
CA THR A 530 29.34 -1.55 33.32
C THR A 530 30.51 -1.89 34.26
N GLY A 531 31.44 -2.74 33.85
CA GLY A 531 32.62 -3.12 34.64
C GLY A 531 33.66 -1.99 34.72
N ASN A 532 34.60 -2.10 35.67
CA ASN A 532 35.68 -1.13 35.90
C ASN A 532 37.05 -1.83 35.97
N GLY A 533 38.12 -1.13 35.60
CA GLY A 533 39.50 -1.60 35.73
C GLY A 533 39.91 -2.64 34.68
N ALA A 534 40.88 -3.48 35.04
CA ALA A 534 41.46 -4.49 34.16
C ALA A 534 40.55 -5.70 33.87
N THR A 535 39.43 -5.84 34.59
CA THR A 535 38.40 -6.87 34.40
C THR A 535 37.06 -6.23 34.03
N ALA A 536 37.09 -5.10 33.31
CA ALA A 536 35.88 -4.37 32.96
C ALA A 536 35.03 -5.08 31.90
N ASP A 537 35.63 -5.95 31.10
CA ASP A 537 34.96 -6.87 30.17
C ASP A 537 33.96 -7.81 30.86
N CYS A 538 34.25 -8.22 32.10
CA CYS A 538 33.37 -9.06 32.90
C CYS A 538 32.12 -8.35 33.46
N GLY A 539 31.91 -7.06 33.20
CA GLY A 539 30.90 -6.23 33.88
C GLY A 539 29.43 -6.68 33.71
N TRP A 540 29.13 -7.45 32.66
CA TRP A 540 27.84 -8.12 32.44
C TRP A 540 27.93 -9.66 32.47
N ASN A 541 28.93 -10.20 33.18
CA ASN A 541 29.28 -11.63 33.25
C ASN A 541 29.73 -12.26 31.91
N ASN A 542 30.07 -11.44 30.90
CA ASN A 542 30.50 -11.90 29.59
C ASN A 542 31.97 -11.54 29.28
N CYS A 543 32.89 -11.95 30.16
CA CYS A 543 34.32 -11.79 29.93
C CYS A 543 34.76 -12.42 28.59
N ILE A 544 35.72 -11.78 27.93
CA ILE A 544 36.42 -12.35 26.76
C ILE A 544 37.42 -13.40 27.26
N GLN A 545 37.53 -14.52 26.55
CA GLN A 545 38.55 -15.55 26.82
C GLN A 545 39.58 -15.54 25.70
N ASP A 546 40.87 -15.68 26.01
CA ASP A 546 41.99 -15.59 25.07
C ASP A 546 41.82 -16.48 23.83
N ASN A 547 41.21 -17.66 23.99
CA ASN A 547 40.98 -18.62 22.90
C ASN A 547 39.86 -18.21 21.94
N TYR A 548 39.00 -17.25 22.28
CA TYR A 548 37.88 -16.83 21.43
C TYR A 548 38.35 -16.28 20.09
N PHE A 549 39.41 -15.45 20.08
CA PHE A 549 39.96 -14.91 18.83
C PHE A 549 40.47 -16.02 17.91
N LYS A 550 41.02 -17.10 18.47
CA LYS A 550 41.43 -18.28 17.70
C LYS A 550 40.22 -18.98 17.11
N VAL A 551 39.15 -19.20 17.88
CA VAL A 551 37.90 -19.83 17.40
C VAL A 551 37.24 -19.01 16.28
N VAL A 552 37.19 -17.68 16.44
CA VAL A 552 36.71 -16.75 15.40
C VAL A 552 37.57 -16.86 14.14
N ARG A 553 38.90 -16.93 14.28
CA ARG A 553 39.81 -17.08 13.14
C ARG A 553 39.69 -18.45 12.45
N GLU A 554 39.51 -19.53 13.21
CA GLU A 554 39.36 -20.89 12.68
C GLU A 554 38.03 -21.09 11.93
N ALA A 555 36.98 -20.36 12.31
CA ALA A 555 35.75 -20.24 11.50
C ALA A 555 35.94 -19.41 10.21
N GLY A 556 37.10 -18.74 10.08
CA GLY A 556 37.57 -18.08 8.86
C GLY A 556 37.42 -16.55 8.83
N PHE A 557 36.81 -15.94 9.86
CA PHE A 557 36.59 -14.49 9.92
C PHE A 557 37.88 -13.68 9.71
N ASN A 558 37.72 -12.49 9.13
CA ASN A 558 38.79 -11.56 8.77
C ASN A 558 39.04 -10.51 9.86
N SER A 559 38.01 -10.16 10.64
CA SER A 559 38.07 -9.10 11.65
C SER A 559 37.21 -9.37 12.89
N VAL A 560 37.48 -8.62 13.95
CA VAL A 560 36.59 -8.46 15.11
C VAL A 560 36.33 -6.98 15.39
N ARG A 561 35.13 -6.66 15.84
CA ARG A 561 34.81 -5.35 16.43
C ARG A 561 34.79 -5.51 17.95
N ILE A 562 35.49 -4.63 18.65
CA ILE A 562 35.59 -4.59 20.11
C ILE A 562 34.93 -3.29 20.60
N PRO A 563 33.62 -3.33 20.93
CA PRO A 563 32.92 -2.28 21.66
C PRO A 563 33.63 -1.88 22.96
N VAL A 564 33.82 -0.59 23.25
CA VAL A 564 34.43 -0.16 24.54
C VAL A 564 33.73 1.05 25.17
N ARG A 565 33.43 0.95 26.47
CA ARG A 565 32.88 2.06 27.29
C ARG A 565 33.99 2.77 28.07
N TRP A 566 34.87 3.47 27.36
CA TRP A 566 36.01 4.21 27.95
C TRP A 566 35.61 5.22 29.02
N ASN A 567 34.44 5.86 28.88
CA ASN A 567 33.91 6.90 29.75
C ASN A 567 33.45 6.40 31.14
N GLN A 568 33.36 5.08 31.34
CA GLN A 568 32.82 4.45 32.55
C GLN A 568 33.65 4.74 33.81
N ASP A 569 34.98 4.65 33.69
CA ASP A 569 35.94 4.77 34.80
C ASP A 569 37.15 5.67 34.47
N ALA A 570 37.07 6.44 33.37
CA ALA A 570 37.97 7.54 33.08
C ALA A 570 37.65 8.79 33.92
N SER A 571 38.67 9.60 34.20
CA SER A 571 38.53 10.81 35.03
C SER A 571 37.47 11.79 34.50
N ASN A 572 36.76 12.44 35.43
CA ASN A 572 35.86 13.56 35.13
C ASN A 572 36.59 14.91 35.06
N SER A 573 37.86 14.98 35.45
CA SER A 573 38.71 16.17 35.34
C SER A 573 39.74 16.03 34.21
N SER A 574 39.98 17.14 33.50
CA SER A 574 41.03 17.25 32.47
C SER A 574 42.40 16.78 33.01
N PRO A 575 43.18 15.96 32.28
CA PRO A 575 43.03 15.61 30.86
C PRO A 575 42.05 14.46 30.57
N TYR A 576 41.16 14.12 31.51
CA TYR A 576 40.19 13.02 31.40
C TYR A 576 40.88 11.67 31.26
N THR A 577 41.88 11.44 32.13
CA THR A 577 42.77 10.27 32.10
C THR A 577 41.98 8.96 32.06
N LEU A 578 42.28 8.12 31.07
CA LEU A 578 41.71 6.77 30.95
C LEU A 578 42.10 5.89 32.14
N ASN A 579 41.25 4.93 32.48
CA ASN A 579 41.62 3.88 33.43
C ASN A 579 42.73 3.01 32.84
N SER A 580 43.88 2.93 33.51
CA SER A 580 45.04 2.18 33.02
C SER A 580 44.78 0.68 32.91
N GLY A 581 43.93 0.11 33.77
CA GLY A 581 43.51 -1.28 33.72
C GLY A 581 42.65 -1.58 32.48
N ARG A 582 41.63 -0.75 32.22
CA ARG A 582 40.80 -0.88 31.00
C ARG A 582 41.65 -0.75 29.75
N LEU A 583 42.51 0.27 29.70
CA LEU A 583 43.41 0.50 28.56
C LEU A 583 44.36 -0.69 28.33
N SER A 584 44.97 -1.25 29.37
CA SER A 584 45.85 -2.41 29.21
C SER A 584 45.10 -3.68 28.81
N GLY A 585 43.87 -3.89 29.31
CA GLY A 585 43.04 -5.04 28.97
C GLY A 585 42.56 -5.01 27.52
N VAL A 586 42.00 -3.88 27.07
CA VAL A 586 41.60 -3.67 25.66
C VAL A 586 42.80 -3.86 24.73
N LYS A 587 43.98 -3.35 25.10
CA LYS A 587 45.21 -3.56 24.31
C LYS A 587 45.63 -5.03 24.25
N ALA A 588 45.50 -5.79 25.34
CA ALA A 588 45.79 -7.22 25.36
C ALA A 588 44.86 -8.02 24.43
N ASP A 589 43.55 -7.70 24.41
CA ASP A 589 42.60 -8.33 23.48
C ASP A 589 42.83 -7.94 22.02
N ILE A 590 43.24 -6.68 21.76
CA ILE A 590 43.73 -6.28 20.43
C ILE A 590 44.96 -7.12 20.04
N ASP A 591 45.97 -7.23 20.90
CA ASP A 591 47.17 -8.03 20.64
C ASP A 591 46.83 -9.50 20.36
N LEU A 592 45.89 -10.10 21.11
CA LEU A 592 45.40 -11.47 20.90
C LEU A 592 44.68 -11.63 19.55
N ALA A 593 43.81 -10.69 19.18
CA ALA A 593 43.12 -10.69 17.88
C ALA A 593 44.12 -10.55 16.71
N LEU A 594 45.05 -9.59 16.82
CA LEU A 594 46.08 -9.34 15.80
C LEU A 594 47.03 -10.55 15.67
N ALA A 595 47.33 -11.27 16.75
CA ALA A 595 48.13 -12.49 16.72
C ALA A 595 47.47 -13.64 15.94
N GLN A 596 46.13 -13.67 15.84
CA GLN A 596 45.40 -14.59 14.95
C GLN A 596 45.29 -14.06 13.50
N GLY A 597 45.79 -12.85 13.23
CA GLY A 597 45.71 -12.19 11.93
C GLY A 597 44.36 -11.52 11.64
N LEU A 598 43.49 -11.38 12.65
CA LEU A 598 42.25 -10.63 12.56
C LEU A 598 42.56 -9.13 12.52
N ALA A 599 41.86 -8.36 11.68
CA ALA A 599 41.82 -6.90 11.84
C ALA A 599 40.87 -6.51 12.98
N VAL A 600 41.06 -5.36 13.60
CA VAL A 600 40.24 -4.90 14.73
C VAL A 600 39.58 -3.57 14.44
N ILE A 601 38.32 -3.41 14.86
CA ILE A 601 37.66 -2.12 15.05
C ILE A 601 37.56 -1.86 16.55
N VAL A 602 37.94 -0.67 17.01
CA VAL A 602 37.73 -0.23 18.40
C VAL A 602 37.04 1.15 18.40
N ASN A 603 36.12 1.35 19.35
CA ASN A 603 35.24 2.52 19.35
C ASN A 603 35.03 3.15 20.73
N PHE A 604 34.16 4.16 20.79
CA PHE A 604 33.42 4.52 22.01
C PHE A 604 31.98 4.04 21.86
N HIS A 605 31.56 3.10 22.69
CA HIS A 605 30.28 2.42 22.53
C HIS A 605 29.16 3.09 23.34
N HIS A 606 28.80 2.59 24.53
CA HIS A 606 27.70 3.14 25.34
C HIS A 606 28.08 4.44 26.11
N TYR A 607 28.42 5.52 25.39
CA TYR A 607 28.65 6.85 25.99
C TYR A 607 27.31 7.59 26.22
N THR A 608 26.45 7.01 27.07
CA THR A 608 25.11 7.53 27.35
C THR A 608 25.10 8.98 27.83
N THR A 609 26.07 9.38 28.67
CA THR A 609 26.12 10.76 29.21
C THR A 609 26.35 11.83 28.14
N LEU A 610 26.92 11.49 26.98
CA LEU A 610 27.09 12.42 25.85
C LEU A 610 25.78 12.58 25.05
N ASN A 611 25.08 11.47 24.77
CA ASN A 611 23.72 11.50 24.18
C ASN A 611 22.75 12.25 25.10
N ASP A 612 22.75 11.94 26.40
CA ASP A 612 21.95 12.61 27.44
C ASP A 612 22.19 14.13 27.51
N ALA A 613 23.45 14.56 27.39
CA ALA A 613 23.81 15.97 27.41
C ALA A 613 23.39 16.68 26.12
N ALA A 614 23.50 16.01 24.97
CA ALA A 614 23.04 16.52 23.69
C ALA A 614 21.51 16.68 23.62
N ALA A 615 20.76 15.70 24.13
CA ALA A 615 19.31 15.76 24.27
C ALA A 615 18.85 16.97 25.12
N LYS A 616 19.66 17.33 26.12
CA LYS A 616 19.43 18.47 27.04
C LYS A 616 20.12 19.77 26.59
N TYR A 617 20.73 19.82 25.40
CA TYR A 617 21.52 20.96 24.92
C TYR A 617 20.76 22.30 24.93
N ALA A 618 19.45 22.27 24.63
CA ALA A 618 18.62 23.48 24.63
C ALA A 618 18.42 24.09 26.03
N SER A 619 18.50 23.29 27.10
CA SER A 619 18.35 23.74 28.49
C SER A 619 19.68 23.79 29.26
N ASN A 620 20.71 23.05 28.85
CA ASN A 620 22.04 23.03 29.45
C ASN A 620 23.15 22.80 28.42
N LYS A 621 23.39 23.79 27.56
CA LYS A 621 24.51 23.77 26.59
C LYS A 621 25.87 23.53 27.26
N SER A 622 26.11 24.11 28.44
CA SER A 622 27.39 23.96 29.16
C SER A 622 27.76 22.51 29.44
N ALA A 623 26.81 21.67 29.88
CA ALA A 623 27.07 20.26 30.15
C ALA A 623 27.44 19.47 28.88
N TYR A 624 26.81 19.77 27.74
CA TYR A 624 27.19 19.19 26.46
C TYR A 624 28.61 19.59 26.03
N GLU A 625 28.96 20.88 26.16
CA GLU A 625 30.32 21.37 25.83
C GLU A 625 31.39 20.78 26.77
N GLU A 626 31.03 20.43 28.01
CA GLU A 626 31.92 19.76 28.97
C GLU A 626 32.09 18.27 28.67
N GLU A 627 31.01 17.53 28.40
CA GLU A 627 31.10 16.13 27.97
C GLU A 627 31.77 15.98 26.59
N LYS A 628 31.54 16.90 25.65
CA LYS A 628 32.27 16.91 24.37
C LYS A 628 33.78 17.08 24.59
N LYS A 629 34.22 17.98 25.49
CA LYS A 629 35.65 18.10 25.86
C LYS A 629 36.19 16.83 26.50
N ARG A 630 35.41 16.17 27.35
CA ARG A 630 35.76 14.89 27.99
C ARG A 630 35.94 13.79 26.95
N PHE A 631 34.99 13.63 26.04
CA PHE A 631 35.06 12.72 24.89
C PHE A 631 36.31 12.94 24.03
N LEU A 632 36.58 14.19 23.62
CA LEU A 632 37.76 14.52 22.81
C LEU A 632 39.09 14.30 23.55
N GLY A 633 39.16 14.61 24.85
CA GLY A 633 40.35 14.38 25.67
C GLY A 633 40.65 12.89 25.91
N MET A 634 39.60 12.05 25.97
CA MET A 634 39.77 10.59 25.97
C MET A 634 40.18 10.08 24.58
N TRP A 635 39.59 10.59 23.49
CA TRP A 635 40.00 10.24 22.12
C TRP A 635 41.45 10.60 21.82
N GLU A 636 41.97 11.70 22.34
CA GLU A 636 43.41 12.04 22.21
C GLU A 636 44.30 10.95 22.83
N GLN A 637 43.91 10.38 23.97
CA GLN A 637 44.66 9.30 24.62
C GLN A 637 44.50 7.98 23.87
N VAL A 638 43.27 7.58 23.52
CA VAL A 638 43.00 6.36 22.75
C VAL A 638 43.76 6.39 21.43
N ALA A 639 43.67 7.49 20.66
CA ALA A 639 44.34 7.60 19.37
C ALA A 639 45.88 7.47 19.49
N LYS A 640 46.51 8.08 20.50
CA LYS A 640 47.97 7.94 20.72
C LYS A 640 48.38 6.50 21.00
N GLU A 641 47.66 5.81 21.89
CA GLU A 641 47.94 4.43 22.26
C GLU A 641 47.68 3.48 21.08
N MET A 642 46.57 3.68 20.38
CA MET A 642 46.19 2.85 19.23
C MET A 642 47.07 3.11 18.00
N ASN A 643 47.74 4.25 17.90
CA ASN A 643 48.65 4.53 16.79
C ASN A 643 49.87 3.58 16.75
N ALA A 644 50.20 2.92 17.87
CA ALA A 644 51.28 1.93 17.94
C ALA A 644 51.02 0.66 17.11
N TYR A 645 49.75 0.34 16.81
CA TYR A 645 49.38 -0.80 15.97
C TYR A 645 49.54 -0.48 14.46
N PRO A 646 49.72 -1.49 13.59
CA PRO A 646 49.82 -1.25 12.15
C PRO A 646 48.55 -0.65 11.54
N ASP A 647 48.71 0.31 10.62
CA ASP A 647 47.58 1.01 9.97
C ASP A 647 46.64 0.09 9.19
N SER A 648 47.16 -1.06 8.71
CA SER A 648 46.42 -2.07 7.95
C SER A 648 45.70 -3.11 8.82
N LEU A 649 45.68 -2.92 10.14
CA LEU A 649 45.13 -3.89 11.10
C LEU A 649 44.16 -3.29 12.13
N LEU A 650 44.11 -1.97 12.30
CA LEU A 650 43.26 -1.32 13.30
C LEU A 650 42.50 -0.13 12.73
N VAL A 651 41.18 -0.13 12.94
CA VAL A 651 40.26 0.97 12.59
C VAL A 651 39.76 1.64 13.88
N LEU A 652 39.66 2.97 13.84
CA LEU A 652 39.13 3.78 14.93
C LEU A 652 37.74 4.29 14.55
N GLU A 653 36.71 3.71 15.15
CA GLU A 653 35.30 4.10 14.94
C GLU A 653 34.91 5.13 15.99
N ILE A 654 34.46 6.30 15.55
CA ILE A 654 34.41 7.51 16.40
C ILE A 654 33.43 7.37 17.58
N PHE A 655 32.19 6.96 17.32
CA PHE A 655 31.14 6.92 18.32
C PHE A 655 29.97 6.05 17.85
N ASN A 656 29.62 5.04 18.64
CA ASN A 656 28.51 4.13 18.38
C ASN A 656 27.16 4.82 18.52
N GLU A 657 26.26 4.57 17.58
CA GLU A 657 24.84 4.91 17.66
C GLU A 657 24.53 6.30 18.24
N PRO A 658 24.98 7.41 17.62
CA PRO A 658 24.56 8.75 18.04
C PRO A 658 23.03 8.88 18.02
N HIS A 659 22.42 9.10 19.19
CA HIS A 659 20.98 9.20 19.37
C HIS A 659 20.60 10.31 20.36
N ASP A 660 19.36 10.79 20.24
CA ASP A 660 18.84 11.99 20.91
C ASP A 660 19.66 13.29 20.68
N MET A 661 20.56 13.23 19.68
CA MET A 661 21.32 14.34 19.13
C MET A 661 20.65 14.87 17.87
N LYS A 662 20.78 16.18 17.62
CA LYS A 662 20.50 16.77 16.31
C LYS A 662 21.65 16.50 15.34
N GLN A 663 21.36 16.52 14.03
CA GLN A 663 22.35 16.22 12.99
C GLN A 663 23.58 17.16 13.02
N ASP A 664 23.39 18.45 13.32
CA ASP A 664 24.47 19.42 13.47
C ASP A 664 25.40 19.08 14.65
N GLN A 665 24.85 18.55 15.74
CA GLN A 665 25.63 18.05 16.89
C GLN A 665 26.40 16.77 16.54
N VAL A 666 25.79 15.85 15.77
CA VAL A 666 26.47 14.63 15.31
C VAL A 666 27.64 14.98 14.39
N ASN A 667 27.42 15.85 13.39
CA ASN A 667 28.47 16.31 12.48
C ASN A 667 29.61 17.01 13.24
N ASP A 668 29.28 17.90 14.18
CA ASP A 668 30.23 18.60 15.04
C ASP A 668 31.08 17.64 15.90
N ILE A 669 30.46 16.64 16.54
CA ILE A 669 31.18 15.62 17.31
C ILE A 669 32.07 14.76 16.43
N MET A 670 31.54 14.26 15.31
CA MET A 670 32.27 13.38 14.38
C MET A 670 33.49 14.09 13.78
N MET A 671 33.32 15.33 13.30
CA MET A 671 34.42 16.11 12.74
C MET A 671 35.45 16.53 13.80
N SER A 672 35.00 16.93 15.00
CA SER A 672 35.92 17.27 16.10
C SER A 672 36.77 16.07 16.53
N ALA A 673 36.17 14.88 16.62
CA ALA A 673 36.89 13.66 16.97
C ALA A 673 37.80 13.19 15.84
N TYR A 674 37.36 13.29 14.58
CA TYR A 674 38.20 13.05 13.40
C TYR A 674 39.48 13.89 13.43
N GLU A 675 39.40 15.19 13.72
CA GLU A 675 40.59 16.05 13.83
C GLU A 675 41.55 15.59 14.93
N VAL A 676 41.02 15.24 16.11
CA VAL A 676 41.80 14.71 17.23
C VAL A 676 42.46 13.38 16.89
N ILE A 677 41.72 12.45 16.26
CA ILE A 677 42.24 11.14 15.88
C ILE A 677 43.29 11.30 14.77
N ARG A 678 42.99 12.02 13.68
CA ARG A 678 43.90 12.22 12.55
C ARG A 678 45.19 12.94 12.95
N LYS A 679 45.16 13.82 13.95
CA LYS A 679 46.36 14.45 14.55
C LYS A 679 47.25 13.47 15.33
N ASN A 680 46.67 12.49 16.03
CA ASN A 680 47.39 11.60 16.95
C ASN A 680 47.67 10.20 16.37
N ALA A 681 46.90 9.79 15.36
CA ALA A 681 46.97 8.51 14.68
C ALA A 681 46.85 8.70 13.14
N PRO A 682 47.78 9.44 12.51
CA PRO A 682 47.60 9.97 11.15
C PRO A 682 47.38 8.91 10.07
N GLY A 683 47.93 7.70 10.23
CA GLY A 683 47.79 6.59 9.27
C GLY A 683 46.53 5.73 9.41
N LYS A 684 45.84 5.77 10.56
CA LYS A 684 44.72 4.85 10.85
C LYS A 684 43.48 5.14 9.99
N THR A 685 42.77 4.12 9.55
CA THR A 685 41.44 4.33 8.96
C THR A 685 40.47 4.77 10.07
N ILE A 686 39.68 5.80 9.79
CA ILE A 686 38.68 6.34 10.73
C ILE A 686 37.29 5.98 10.24
N MET A 687 36.45 5.43 11.11
CA MET A 687 35.09 5.01 10.79
C MET A 687 34.07 5.96 11.42
N PHE A 688 33.13 6.44 10.58
CA PHE A 688 32.08 7.38 10.94
C PHE A 688 30.74 6.66 11.01
N GLU A 689 30.00 6.86 12.10
CA GLU A 689 28.63 6.38 12.25
C GLU A 689 27.65 7.53 12.03
N SER A 690 26.40 7.22 11.68
CA SER A 690 25.35 8.23 11.41
C SER A 690 24.36 8.39 12.57
N ALA A 691 23.59 9.47 12.55
CA ALA A 691 22.58 9.74 13.57
C ALA A 691 21.47 8.67 13.63
N GLY A 692 20.71 8.65 14.72
CA GLY A 692 19.50 7.84 14.85
C GLY A 692 19.79 6.36 14.99
N TYR A 693 20.70 6.01 15.91
CA TYR A 693 21.17 4.64 16.15
C TYR A 693 21.85 4.03 14.91
N SER A 694 22.78 4.79 14.31
CA SER A 694 23.61 4.34 13.17
C SER A 694 22.82 3.82 11.98
N LYS A 695 21.58 4.26 11.78
CA LYS A 695 20.74 3.83 10.65
C LYS A 695 21.36 4.26 9.33
N PHE A 696 21.66 3.30 8.45
CA PHE A 696 22.19 3.53 7.09
C PHE A 696 21.50 4.68 6.32
N ALA A 697 20.18 4.84 6.46
CA ALA A 697 19.41 5.91 5.82
C ALA A 697 19.84 7.35 6.21
N GLN A 698 20.57 7.51 7.33
CA GLN A 698 21.08 8.78 7.85
C GLN A 698 22.51 9.10 7.40
N ILE A 699 23.25 8.16 6.81
CA ILE A 699 24.64 8.36 6.35
C ILE A 699 24.76 9.59 5.45
N LYS A 700 23.81 9.79 4.52
CA LYS A 700 23.74 10.95 3.61
C LYS A 700 23.72 12.34 4.28
N ASN A 701 23.42 12.40 5.58
CA ASN A 701 23.35 13.64 6.35
C ASN A 701 24.67 13.97 7.08
N LEU A 702 25.66 13.07 7.03
CA LEU A 702 26.98 13.29 7.59
C LEU A 702 27.75 14.39 6.85
N GLU A 703 28.51 15.17 7.61
CA GLU A 703 29.66 15.90 7.08
C GLU A 703 30.89 14.99 7.17
N LEU A 704 31.56 14.79 6.03
CA LEU A 704 32.78 13.98 5.94
C LEU A 704 33.96 14.87 5.50
N PRO A 705 35.18 14.61 6.00
CA PRO A 705 36.38 15.29 5.53
C PRO A 705 36.72 14.86 4.09
N ALA A 706 37.49 15.69 3.39
CA ALA A 706 38.15 15.33 2.14
C ALA A 706 39.37 14.40 2.39
N ASP A 707 39.14 13.28 3.09
CA ASP A 707 40.12 12.26 3.45
C ASP A 707 39.72 10.90 2.86
N GLY A 708 40.61 10.33 2.05
CA GLY A 708 40.45 9.01 1.44
C GLY A 708 40.58 7.82 2.38
N ASN A 709 41.03 8.05 3.62
CA ASN A 709 41.29 7.00 4.61
C ASN A 709 40.19 6.91 5.68
N ILE A 710 38.93 6.91 5.23
CA ILE A 710 37.73 6.81 6.07
C ILE A 710 36.79 5.69 5.58
N ILE A 711 35.92 5.23 6.46
CA ILE A 711 34.81 4.31 6.19
C ILE A 711 33.53 4.89 6.84
N VAL A 712 32.36 4.68 6.24
CA VAL A 712 31.07 4.95 6.92
C VAL A 712 30.44 3.64 7.39
N SER A 713 29.93 3.62 8.62
CA SER A 713 29.25 2.48 9.23
C SER A 713 27.75 2.74 9.35
N GLY A 714 26.98 1.66 9.20
CA GLY A 714 25.58 1.62 9.61
C GLY A 714 25.22 0.30 10.27
N HIS A 715 24.20 0.32 11.11
CA HIS A 715 23.61 -0.86 11.74
C HIS A 715 22.34 -1.27 10.98
N TYR A 716 22.14 -2.58 10.77
CA TYR A 716 20.97 -3.09 10.07
C TYR A 716 20.28 -4.19 10.88
N TYR A 717 19.09 -3.86 11.40
CA TYR A 717 18.25 -4.77 12.18
C TYR A 717 16.79 -4.76 11.68
N GLU A 718 16.54 -4.32 10.46
CA GLU A 718 15.17 -4.16 9.95
C GLU A 718 14.54 -5.50 9.51
N SER A 719 13.30 -5.82 9.86
CA SER A 719 12.43 -5.09 10.80
C SER A 719 12.79 -5.43 12.25
N TYR A 720 12.90 -4.41 13.11
CA TYR A 720 13.18 -4.59 14.55
C TYR A 720 12.20 -5.55 15.24
N ALA A 721 10.93 -5.56 14.85
CA ALA A 721 9.92 -6.47 15.41
C ALA A 721 10.19 -7.97 15.16
N PHE A 722 11.05 -8.28 14.17
CA PHE A 722 11.54 -9.63 13.92
C PHE A 722 12.92 -9.87 14.56
N THR A 723 13.86 -8.94 14.38
CA THR A 723 15.25 -9.14 14.84
C THR A 723 15.41 -9.08 16.37
N HIS A 724 14.54 -8.36 17.08
CA HIS A 724 14.65 -8.08 18.52
C HIS A 724 13.61 -8.82 19.38
N GLN A 725 13.07 -9.97 18.93
CA GLN A 725 12.14 -10.75 19.76
C GLN A 725 12.80 -11.16 21.08
N GLY A 726 12.10 -10.91 22.19
CA GLY A 726 12.65 -11.08 23.54
C GLY A 726 13.48 -9.88 24.06
N HIS A 727 13.57 -8.78 23.32
CA HIS A 727 14.19 -7.52 23.74
C HIS A 727 13.17 -6.36 23.70
N GLY A 728 12.00 -6.60 24.29
CA GLY A 728 10.86 -5.65 24.26
C GLY A 728 9.90 -5.86 23.09
N TYR A 729 10.14 -6.85 22.22
CA TYR A 729 9.25 -7.26 21.13
C TYR A 729 8.69 -8.66 21.34
N ASP A 730 7.46 -8.88 20.85
CA ASP A 730 6.70 -10.12 21.00
C ASP A 730 7.40 -11.34 20.35
N CYS A 731 7.46 -12.43 21.11
CA CYS A 731 7.99 -13.72 20.68
C CYS A 731 6.97 -14.45 19.78
N ASN A 732 6.92 -14.07 18.51
CA ASN A 732 5.94 -14.58 17.54
C ASN A 732 6.52 -15.51 16.46
N ASN A 733 7.86 -15.61 16.36
CA ASN A 733 8.58 -16.46 15.41
C ASN A 733 8.08 -16.35 13.94
N ASN A 734 7.74 -15.14 13.49
CA ASN A 734 7.15 -14.90 12.16
C ASN A 734 8.01 -13.96 11.30
N LEU A 735 8.57 -14.49 10.21
CA LEU A 735 9.29 -13.73 9.18
C LEU A 735 8.44 -13.60 7.91
N SER A 736 7.83 -12.43 7.70
CA SER A 736 7.06 -12.19 6.49
C SER A 736 7.97 -12.09 5.24
N GLN A 737 7.46 -12.57 4.10
CA GLN A 737 8.18 -12.47 2.82
C GLN A 737 8.41 -11.00 2.39
N ASN A 738 7.58 -10.06 2.87
CA ASN A 738 7.76 -8.63 2.63
C ASN A 738 9.05 -8.09 3.27
N VAL A 739 9.42 -8.55 4.47
CA VAL A 739 10.70 -8.18 5.10
C VAL A 739 11.87 -8.70 4.26
N LEU A 740 11.84 -9.96 3.85
CA LEU A 740 12.88 -10.54 2.99
C LEU A 740 13.01 -9.84 1.63
N ASN A 741 11.90 -9.41 1.05
CA ASN A 741 11.87 -8.65 -0.21
C ASN A 741 12.35 -7.20 -0.03
N ALA A 742 12.30 -6.64 1.18
CA ALA A 742 12.79 -5.29 1.48
C ALA A 742 14.33 -5.22 1.54
N ILE A 743 14.99 -6.20 2.18
CA ILE A 743 16.44 -6.18 2.46
C ILE A 743 17.29 -5.81 1.21
N PRO A 744 17.13 -6.44 0.02
CA PRO A 744 17.94 -6.08 -1.15
C PRO A 744 17.66 -4.67 -1.70
N ASN A 745 16.46 -4.14 -1.46
CA ASN A 745 16.04 -2.81 -1.88
C ASN A 745 16.54 -1.72 -0.91
N ASP A 746 16.55 -2.01 0.39
CA ASP A 746 17.14 -1.15 1.43
C ASP A 746 18.61 -0.88 1.14
N PHE A 747 19.42 -1.95 0.99
CA PHE A 747 20.85 -1.82 0.69
C PHE A 747 21.11 -1.10 -0.63
N LYS A 748 20.31 -1.36 -1.68
CA LYS A 748 20.39 -0.59 -2.93
C LYS A 748 20.14 0.90 -2.68
N SER A 749 19.10 1.25 -1.93
CA SER A 749 18.74 2.62 -1.60
C SER A 749 19.85 3.33 -0.80
N TYR A 750 20.47 2.64 0.16
CA TYR A 750 21.58 3.17 0.96
C TYR A 750 22.83 3.41 0.11
N VAL A 751 23.16 2.50 -0.81
CA VAL A 751 24.30 2.63 -1.74
C VAL A 751 24.06 3.74 -2.76
N ASP A 752 22.87 3.78 -3.36
CA ASP A 752 22.49 4.85 -4.29
C ASP A 752 22.59 6.22 -3.59
N SER A 753 22.03 6.34 -2.38
CA SER A 753 22.12 7.59 -1.61
C SER A 753 23.55 7.93 -1.21
N THR A 754 24.37 6.96 -0.81
CA THR A 754 25.76 7.19 -0.42
C THR A 754 26.60 7.60 -1.64
N SER A 755 26.33 7.06 -2.82
CA SER A 755 27.01 7.40 -4.08
C SER A 755 26.69 8.82 -4.56
N ALA A 756 25.45 9.29 -4.40
CA ALA A 756 25.08 10.65 -4.76
C ALA A 756 25.69 11.72 -3.82
N TYR A 757 25.95 11.37 -2.55
CA TYR A 757 26.42 12.28 -1.51
C TYR A 757 27.93 12.22 -1.27
N PHE A 758 28.55 11.04 -1.31
CA PHE A 758 29.99 10.84 -1.05
C PHE A 758 30.62 9.98 -2.16
N PRO A 759 30.65 10.49 -3.41
CA PRO A 759 31.20 9.76 -4.55
C PRO A 759 32.71 9.52 -4.43
N ASP A 760 33.18 8.36 -4.89
CA ASP A 760 34.61 8.10 -5.08
C ASP A 760 35.02 8.59 -6.48
N ILE A 761 36.12 9.34 -6.59
CA ILE A 761 36.65 9.79 -7.88
C ILE A 761 37.05 8.62 -8.79
N ASN A 762 37.32 7.44 -8.20
CA ASN A 762 37.61 6.19 -8.91
C ASN A 762 36.33 5.36 -9.21
N ASN A 763 35.16 6.01 -9.21
CA ASN A 763 33.81 5.46 -9.37
C ASN A 763 33.23 4.80 -8.09
N GLY A 764 31.92 4.89 -7.94
CA GLY A 764 31.19 4.42 -6.76
C GLY A 764 31.17 5.45 -5.64
N HIS A 765 31.39 4.99 -4.40
CA HIS A 765 31.13 5.75 -3.18
C HIS A 765 32.16 5.49 -2.08
N VAL A 766 32.19 6.35 -1.05
CA VAL A 766 32.91 6.09 0.22
C VAL A 766 32.64 4.66 0.72
N PRO A 767 33.68 3.88 1.09
CA PRO A 767 33.50 2.50 1.54
C PRO A 767 32.55 2.41 2.72
N MET A 768 31.69 1.39 2.71
CA MET A 768 30.63 1.19 3.69
C MET A 768 30.87 -0.09 4.51
N ASN A 769 30.53 -0.04 5.80
CA ASN A 769 30.53 -1.16 6.72
C ASN A 769 29.13 -1.36 7.32
N MET A 770 28.71 -2.61 7.47
CA MET A 770 27.60 -3.01 8.33
C MET A 770 28.20 -3.34 9.72
N GLY A 771 28.30 -2.33 10.59
CA GLY A 771 28.97 -2.44 11.89
C GLY A 771 28.28 -3.42 12.84
N GLU A 772 26.96 -3.53 12.72
CA GLU A 772 26.15 -4.51 13.43
C GLU A 772 24.94 -4.96 12.61
N PHE A 773 24.60 -6.23 12.76
CA PHE A 773 23.36 -6.85 12.30
C PHE A 773 23.21 -8.21 12.99
N GLY A 774 21.98 -8.67 13.18
CA GLY A 774 21.73 -9.98 13.78
C GLY A 774 20.25 -10.22 14.08
N VAL A 775 19.95 -11.40 14.61
CA VAL A 775 18.61 -11.80 15.06
C VAL A 775 18.73 -12.51 16.40
N SER A 776 17.96 -12.02 17.37
CA SER A 776 17.69 -12.66 18.66
C SER A 776 16.98 -13.99 18.43
N GLY A 777 17.68 -15.09 18.63
CA GLY A 777 17.18 -16.45 18.44
C GLY A 777 16.29 -16.94 19.59
N GLN A 778 15.80 -18.16 19.45
CA GLN A 778 15.08 -18.89 20.50
C GLN A 778 15.95 -19.23 21.73
N HIS A 779 17.27 -19.31 21.55
CA HIS A 779 18.27 -19.52 22.61
C HIS A 779 18.80 -18.18 23.12
N GLY A 780 19.15 -18.08 24.41
CA GLY A 780 19.76 -16.89 25.03
C GLY A 780 18.84 -15.67 25.22
N SER A 781 17.74 -15.57 24.47
CA SER A 781 16.75 -14.49 24.57
C SER A 781 15.73 -14.70 25.69
N SER A 782 15.02 -13.64 26.09
CA SER A 782 13.95 -13.74 27.09
C SER A 782 12.71 -14.50 26.61
N CYS A 783 12.64 -14.88 25.33
CA CYS A 783 11.55 -15.69 24.77
C CYS A 783 11.54 -17.15 25.27
N GLY A 784 12.59 -17.61 25.97
CA GLY A 784 12.59 -18.91 26.65
C GLY A 784 12.32 -20.11 25.73
N GLY A 785 12.91 -20.12 24.53
CA GLY A 785 12.66 -21.15 23.50
C GLY A 785 11.51 -20.84 22.54
N SER A 786 10.71 -19.80 22.79
CA SER A 786 9.62 -19.34 21.88
C SER A 786 10.04 -18.20 20.94
N GLY A 787 11.35 -17.93 20.84
CA GLY A 787 11.90 -16.83 20.02
C GLY A 787 11.99 -17.20 18.54
N VAL A 788 12.80 -16.45 17.79
CA VAL A 788 13.02 -16.77 16.37
C VAL A 788 13.74 -18.11 16.23
N SER A 789 13.11 -19.02 15.50
CA SER A 789 13.64 -20.34 15.15
C SER A 789 14.90 -20.25 14.29
N ASP A 790 15.78 -21.23 14.44
CA ASP A 790 17.08 -21.30 13.77
C ASP A 790 16.97 -21.14 12.23
N GLU A 791 15.94 -21.74 11.62
CA GLU A 791 15.68 -21.58 10.18
C GLU A 791 15.41 -20.12 9.78
N LEU A 792 14.51 -19.42 10.47
CA LEU A 792 14.16 -18.03 10.15
C LEU A 792 15.29 -17.07 10.51
N ARG A 793 16.03 -17.36 11.59
CA ARG A 793 17.25 -16.65 12.00
C ARG A 793 18.31 -16.71 10.90
N ALA A 794 18.60 -17.91 10.40
CA ALA A 794 19.53 -18.12 9.29
C ALA A 794 19.03 -17.48 7.99
N LYS A 795 17.74 -17.60 7.66
CA LYS A 795 17.13 -17.05 6.44
C LYS A 795 17.24 -15.52 6.36
N TRP A 796 16.99 -14.81 7.46
CA TRP A 796 17.18 -13.35 7.52
C TRP A 796 18.67 -12.97 7.48
N THR A 797 19.51 -13.66 8.25
CA THR A 797 20.96 -13.38 8.32
C THR A 797 21.63 -13.57 6.95
N ASP A 798 21.24 -14.61 6.21
CA ASP A 798 21.72 -14.87 4.84
C ASP A 798 21.31 -13.76 3.87
N ALA A 799 20.08 -13.26 3.96
CA ALA A 799 19.59 -12.17 3.12
C ALA A 799 20.31 -10.84 3.40
N ALA A 800 20.59 -10.53 4.67
CA ALA A 800 21.35 -9.34 5.07
C ALA A 800 22.80 -9.40 4.58
N ILE A 801 23.50 -10.53 4.75
CA ILE A 801 24.88 -10.69 4.26
C ILE A 801 24.92 -10.66 2.73
N ALA A 802 24.00 -11.35 2.05
CA ALA A 802 23.93 -11.33 0.58
C ALA A 802 23.72 -9.90 0.04
N ALA A 803 22.92 -9.08 0.72
CA ALA A 803 22.72 -7.68 0.35
C ALA A 803 23.96 -6.80 0.61
N ALA A 804 24.68 -7.01 1.72
CA ALA A 804 25.93 -6.32 2.02
C ALA A 804 27.06 -6.67 1.03
N GLU A 805 27.31 -7.97 0.80
CA GLU A 805 28.34 -8.48 -0.12
C GLU A 805 28.10 -8.04 -1.57
N LYS A 806 26.84 -7.89 -2.00
CA LYS A 806 26.47 -7.38 -3.34
C LYS A 806 27.01 -5.98 -3.62
N TYR A 807 27.30 -5.19 -2.58
CA TYR A 807 27.73 -3.79 -2.67
C TYR A 807 29.09 -3.55 -2.02
N ASP A 808 29.96 -4.58 -1.99
CA ASP A 808 31.32 -4.51 -1.42
C ASP A 808 31.38 -3.96 0.03
N MET A 809 30.30 -4.15 0.80
CA MET A 809 30.27 -3.77 2.21
C MET A 809 30.94 -4.83 3.06
N SER A 810 31.88 -4.41 3.91
CA SER A 810 32.33 -5.25 5.02
C SER A 810 31.23 -5.35 6.08
N TRP A 811 31.23 -6.38 6.91
CA TRP A 811 30.16 -6.59 7.89
C TRP A 811 30.66 -7.24 9.18
N HIS A 812 30.05 -6.91 10.31
CA HIS A 812 30.31 -7.53 11.61
C HIS A 812 29.01 -8.01 12.26
N TYR A 813 28.87 -9.33 12.41
CA TYR A 813 27.69 -9.92 13.04
C TYR A 813 27.62 -9.53 14.54
N TRP A 814 26.43 -9.18 15.04
CA TRP A 814 26.15 -9.01 16.45
C TRP A 814 25.49 -10.29 16.98
N GLY A 815 26.15 -11.12 17.80
CA GLY A 815 27.55 -11.02 18.30
C GLY A 815 28.17 -12.39 18.55
N PHE A 816 29.39 -12.48 19.08
CA PHE A 816 30.06 -13.79 19.23
C PHE A 816 29.44 -14.67 20.33
N VAL A 817 29.48 -14.24 21.60
CA VAL A 817 28.97 -14.98 22.76
C VAL A 817 28.21 -14.06 23.72
N GLY A 818 27.19 -14.57 24.42
CA GLY A 818 26.61 -13.91 25.60
C GLY A 818 25.94 -12.55 25.35
N VAL A 819 25.36 -12.34 24.17
CA VAL A 819 24.71 -11.08 23.75
C VAL A 819 23.18 -11.16 23.79
N GLY A 820 22.62 -11.96 24.70
CA GLY A 820 21.19 -12.03 24.98
C GLY A 820 20.36 -12.75 23.92
N GLY A 821 20.92 -13.77 23.28
CA GLY A 821 20.29 -14.54 22.21
C GLY A 821 20.64 -14.09 20.80
N PHE A 822 21.41 -13.01 20.66
CA PHE A 822 22.06 -12.64 19.41
C PHE A 822 23.33 -13.46 19.14
N GLU A 823 23.83 -14.26 20.09
CA GLU A 823 25.13 -14.93 19.95
C GLU A 823 25.20 -15.96 18.82
N ALA A 824 26.32 -15.96 18.10
CA ALA A 824 26.67 -16.94 17.07
C ALA A 824 27.32 -18.21 17.63
N TYR A 825 27.81 -18.16 18.86
CA TYR A 825 28.53 -19.25 19.51
C TYR A 825 27.93 -19.55 20.88
N ASP A 826 27.61 -20.82 21.12
CA ASP A 826 27.17 -21.31 22.42
C ASP A 826 28.38 -21.43 23.35
N LYS A 827 28.50 -20.47 24.27
CA LYS A 827 29.53 -20.42 25.32
C LYS A 827 29.46 -21.59 26.30
N GLY A 828 28.30 -22.21 26.49
CA GLY A 828 28.10 -23.36 27.37
C GLY A 828 28.49 -24.69 26.70
N ALA A 829 28.07 -24.90 25.44
CA ALA A 829 28.43 -26.10 24.68
C ALA A 829 29.83 -26.04 24.04
N GLY A 830 30.39 -24.84 23.86
CA GLY A 830 31.71 -24.65 23.23
C GLY A 830 31.69 -24.91 21.72
N GLN A 831 30.63 -24.47 21.04
CA GLN A 831 30.45 -24.67 19.59
C GLN A 831 29.66 -23.53 18.95
N TRP A 832 29.79 -23.36 17.64
CA TRP A 832 28.93 -22.45 16.88
C TRP A 832 27.49 -22.97 16.80
N TYR A 833 26.53 -22.06 16.76
CA TYR A 833 25.16 -22.38 16.36
C TYR A 833 25.16 -22.86 14.88
N PRO A 834 24.72 -24.10 14.58
CA PRO A 834 24.94 -24.72 13.26
C PRO A 834 24.33 -23.94 12.10
N GLU A 835 23.16 -23.34 12.30
CA GLU A 835 22.43 -22.56 11.31
C GLU A 835 23.20 -21.30 10.89
N LEU A 836 23.81 -20.61 11.86
CA LEU A 836 24.61 -19.41 11.60
C LEU A 836 25.96 -19.77 10.99
N LEU A 837 26.65 -20.81 11.49
CA LEU A 837 27.90 -21.26 10.88
C LEU A 837 27.69 -21.69 9.43
N GLN A 838 26.57 -22.35 9.12
CA GLN A 838 26.22 -22.71 7.73
C GLN A 838 26.02 -21.47 6.86
N VAL A 839 25.38 -20.41 7.36
CA VAL A 839 25.24 -19.12 6.64
C VAL A 839 26.60 -18.48 6.43
N PHE A 840 27.39 -18.27 7.49
CA PHE A 840 28.69 -17.61 7.40
C PHE A 840 29.66 -18.33 6.46
N SER A 841 29.64 -19.67 6.45
CA SER A 841 30.48 -20.51 5.58
C SER A 841 30.27 -20.24 4.08
N LYS A 842 29.11 -19.72 3.65
CA LYS A 842 28.84 -19.35 2.24
C LYS A 842 29.63 -18.13 1.75
N TYR A 843 30.11 -17.30 2.68
CA TYR A 843 30.75 -16.00 2.41
C TYR A 843 32.21 -15.97 2.86
N ILE A 844 32.51 -16.59 3.99
CA ILE A 844 33.85 -16.61 4.59
C ILE A 844 34.82 -17.55 3.83
N SER A 845 34.31 -18.51 3.07
CA SER A 845 35.11 -19.42 2.23
C SER A 845 35.55 -18.84 0.86
N LYS A 846 35.28 -17.56 0.59
CA LYS A 846 35.54 -16.85 -0.68
C LYS A 846 36.57 -15.73 -0.53
#